data_AF-A0A9P7KR18-F1
#
_entry.id   AF-A0A9P7KR18-F1
#
_cell.length_a   1.000
_cell.length_b   1.000
_cell.length_c   1.000
_cell.angle_alpha   90.00
_cell.angle_beta   90.00
_cell.angle_gamma   90.00
#
_symmetry.space_group_name_H-M   'P 1'
#
loop_
_entity.id
_entity.type
_entity.pdbx_description
1 polymer ?
#
loop_
_entity_poly.entity_id
_entity_poly.type
_entity_poly.pdbx_seq_one_letter_code
_entity_poly.pdbx_strand_id
1 'polypeptide(L)'
;MLYSLASASLRVSRISRRCTVQLSFRAYQSTMASNKSQQFFHTSGATDSVWVHLDPVSNRPSFSKLSQDIETDVCIVGAGIAGISTAYELVTRGREVVLLEARQVLSGETGRTSGHLTNDLDDGYVEIAKLHGEEKARLAAESHAWGRDHIGEVSQKLGIECEYRKLPAYEVSQYSNRDKEHQDEMNELRKEEAAQRKLGMDSVFDENLTVRGWDGAIDQRGGLVVKNQAAFHPTKYLNGVLKWLETQPNFRCFDQTRVMSVEEKGIEILGIGNKSVEIKTSDGKTIKCSDAVEATCVPLQKLSVIVQLEFLRSYCIAARVPKGVIEDCLLYDQAEAYKYIRLTECDEEHDYLIVGGCDHKVGQEDTTTEFKELEDWTRERFSQVRSVDYKWSGQIVEPIDYMQFIGKNQGNDHIYIITGDSGDGLTHGVLAGKLIADEIDGVKNPWADLYSPKRMASIVKSLPSMVAHDLQVNSQYKRFLQTDITDIEDLGRGMGAVLNKVGSKPIAVYRDEEGNVKQYSALCPHLKGVVCWNTTEKSFDCPIHGSRFSREGICVMGPSKGNLAPVDEAGKADQENVAGDNRRASVLALTLATAASAVVIPESFDGLNNFKDDIKHTLEGIPNRLRKSLDEATDQLSSEIAAAIHNKVQDEEAFFPTTDEDSDEDASIFGRTGGDFTDHTTYELIAKSNHTKKFFKLVQEHEKFGKLLNSTDANYTLFVPTDEAFEHIPHHHKDKPSDEFVEDVLNYHLGIGEYPASRILFTHTVPTVLKESLLGDKPQRLRTSVGLSGVRVNVYSKVIAVNFKTKNGIIHAVNRILVPPPYIGKEISLFPSQFSTLLLAYDKTDFVKYIHDVPMVGSTVFAPSNQAWARLGARANAFLFNTDTGKKYLRALLKYQIVPNVTLYSDEVYYGDEKMSKKLTGHGDNFHLELPTLLERSVGVDVHTFKSWTTIVLNGQTSIGFQDAVGKNGVIQVPRSIPIPPHRKGEHPSEVDGEISVEELVERLQDYVEDEEDDGEYQDNEL
;
A
#
# COMPACT_ATOMS: atom_id res chain seq x y z
N MET A 1 4.67 -63.49 -59.06
CA MET A 1 5.17 -62.56 -58.01
C MET A 1 4.89 -61.08 -58.29
N LEU A 2 4.34 -60.68 -59.46
CA LEU A 2 3.97 -59.29 -59.77
C LEU A 2 2.53 -58.89 -59.38
N TYR A 3 1.70 -59.83 -58.88
CA TYR A 3 0.37 -59.55 -58.32
C TYR A 3 0.38 -59.29 -56.80
N SER A 4 1.54 -59.42 -56.14
CA SER A 4 1.69 -59.25 -54.67
C SER A 4 2.15 -57.85 -54.25
N LEU A 5 2.50 -56.97 -55.19
CA LEU A 5 2.96 -55.59 -54.90
C LEU A 5 1.87 -54.54 -55.11
N ALA A 6 0.78 -54.85 -55.81
CA ALA A 6 -0.30 -53.89 -56.08
C ALA A 6 -1.37 -53.80 -54.97
N SER A 7 -1.47 -54.78 -54.07
CA SER A 7 -2.43 -54.76 -52.95
C SER A 7 -1.89 -54.07 -51.68
N ALA A 8 -0.58 -53.86 -51.58
CA ALA A 8 0.06 -53.20 -50.44
C ALA A 8 0.00 -51.66 -50.52
N SER A 9 -0.01 -51.08 -51.73
CA SER A 9 -0.04 -49.61 -51.90
C SER A 9 -1.42 -48.98 -51.61
N LEU A 10 -2.50 -49.73 -51.81
CA LEU A 10 -3.88 -49.28 -51.56
C LEU A 10 -4.33 -49.37 -50.09
N ARG A 11 -3.61 -50.11 -49.22
CA ARG A 11 -3.85 -50.12 -47.76
C ARG A 11 -3.10 -49.01 -47.02
N VAL A 12 -1.96 -48.56 -47.53
CA VAL A 12 -1.17 -47.49 -46.89
C VAL A 12 -1.76 -46.10 -47.14
N SER A 13 -2.41 -45.85 -48.29
CA SER A 13 -3.04 -44.53 -48.55
C SER A 13 -4.34 -44.27 -47.77
N ARG A 14 -5.05 -45.32 -47.35
CA ARG A 14 -6.24 -45.20 -46.47
C ARG A 14 -5.90 -45.03 -44.99
N ILE A 15 -4.75 -45.57 -44.55
CA ILE A 15 -4.25 -45.38 -43.17
C ILE A 15 -3.56 -44.02 -43.03
N SER A 16 -2.83 -43.57 -44.07
CA SER A 16 -2.25 -42.22 -44.12
C SER A 16 -3.32 -41.13 -44.05
N ARG A 17 -4.43 -41.22 -44.83
CA ARG A 17 -5.49 -40.20 -44.76
C ARG A 17 -6.28 -40.18 -43.44
N ARG A 18 -6.39 -41.30 -42.71
CA ARG A 18 -6.97 -41.30 -41.36
C ARG A 18 -6.01 -40.73 -40.32
N CYS A 19 -4.72 -41.07 -40.38
CA CYS A 19 -3.72 -40.50 -39.46
C CYS A 19 -3.47 -39.01 -39.71
N THR A 20 -3.48 -38.52 -40.95
CA THR A 20 -3.30 -37.09 -41.24
C THR A 20 -4.50 -36.28 -40.76
N VAL A 21 -5.74 -36.75 -40.95
CA VAL A 21 -6.93 -36.05 -40.42
C VAL A 21 -6.96 -36.06 -38.88
N GLN A 22 -6.50 -37.14 -38.24
CA GLN A 22 -6.47 -37.25 -36.77
C GLN A 22 -5.29 -36.48 -36.13
N LEU A 23 -4.16 -36.35 -36.83
CA LEU A 23 -3.03 -35.48 -36.45
C LEU A 23 -3.33 -34.01 -36.71
N SER A 24 -4.06 -33.67 -37.78
CA SER A 24 -4.55 -32.31 -38.01
C SER A 24 -5.61 -31.91 -36.99
N PHE A 25 -6.49 -32.82 -36.57
CA PHE A 25 -7.50 -32.54 -35.53
C PHE A 25 -6.89 -32.42 -34.13
N ARG A 26 -5.89 -33.26 -33.78
CA ARG A 26 -5.13 -33.12 -32.53
C ARG A 26 -4.20 -31.92 -32.51
N ALA A 27 -3.57 -31.58 -33.64
CA ALA A 27 -2.81 -30.34 -33.77
C ALA A 27 -3.75 -29.14 -33.62
N TYR A 28 -4.88 -29.11 -34.31
CA TYR A 28 -5.87 -28.03 -34.22
C TYR A 28 -6.51 -27.91 -32.82
N GLN A 29 -6.83 -29.02 -32.16
CA GLN A 29 -7.26 -29.03 -30.75
C GLN A 29 -6.14 -28.60 -29.79
N SER A 30 -4.89 -28.96 -30.06
CA SER A 30 -3.72 -28.51 -29.30
C SER A 30 -3.43 -27.02 -29.51
N THR A 31 -3.65 -26.47 -30.71
CA THR A 31 -3.52 -25.02 -30.98
C THR A 31 -4.69 -24.24 -30.39
N MET A 32 -5.92 -24.80 -30.39
CA MET A 32 -7.06 -24.19 -29.70
C MET A 32 -6.93 -24.26 -28.17
N ALA A 33 -6.39 -25.36 -27.63
CA ALA A 33 -6.10 -25.49 -26.20
C ALA A 33 -4.94 -24.59 -25.77
N SER A 34 -3.88 -24.46 -26.60
CA SER A 34 -2.77 -23.52 -26.33
C SER A 34 -3.18 -22.05 -26.49
N ASN A 35 -4.11 -21.73 -27.39
CA ASN A 35 -4.68 -20.38 -27.49
C ASN A 35 -5.58 -20.04 -26.29
N LYS A 36 -6.34 -21.01 -25.74
CA LYS A 36 -7.15 -20.80 -24.54
C LYS A 36 -6.35 -20.71 -23.24
N SER A 37 -5.13 -21.27 -23.19
CA SER A 37 -4.26 -21.18 -22.01
C SER A 37 -3.57 -19.81 -21.88
N GLN A 38 -3.54 -19.00 -22.94
CA GLN A 38 -2.94 -17.65 -22.92
C GLN A 38 -3.96 -16.52 -22.78
N GLN A 39 -5.26 -16.80 -22.70
CA GLN A 39 -6.32 -15.79 -22.56
C GLN A 39 -5.98 -14.73 -21.49
N PHE A 40 -5.57 -15.18 -20.30
CA PHE A 40 -5.27 -14.32 -19.17
C PHE A 40 -3.97 -13.50 -19.30
N PHE A 41 -3.16 -13.73 -20.34
CA PHE A 41 -2.07 -12.83 -20.73
C PHE A 41 -2.56 -11.62 -21.53
N HIS A 42 -3.70 -11.76 -22.21
CA HIS A 42 -4.27 -10.73 -23.10
C HIS A 42 -5.41 -9.94 -22.45
N THR A 43 -6.00 -10.47 -21.37
CA THR A 43 -7.13 -9.89 -20.64
C THR A 43 -7.16 -10.34 -19.17
N SER A 44 -7.96 -9.72 -18.31
CA SER A 44 -8.11 -10.08 -16.89
C SER A 44 -9.30 -11.01 -16.60
N GLY A 45 -9.92 -11.58 -17.63
CA GLY A 45 -11.09 -12.46 -17.52
C GLY A 45 -11.14 -13.54 -18.61
N ALA A 46 -11.95 -14.58 -18.40
CA ALA A 46 -12.13 -15.65 -19.39
C ALA A 46 -13.01 -15.22 -20.58
N THR A 47 -13.79 -14.17 -20.41
CA THR A 47 -14.66 -13.61 -21.46
C THR A 47 -13.95 -12.53 -22.28
N ASP A 48 -14.31 -12.45 -23.56
CA ASP A 48 -13.86 -11.38 -24.45
C ASP A 48 -14.80 -10.17 -24.35
N SER A 49 -14.21 -8.97 -24.26
CA SER A 49 -14.95 -7.72 -24.36
C SER A 49 -15.26 -7.39 -25.83
N VAL A 50 -16.25 -6.54 -26.07
CA VAL A 50 -16.63 -6.10 -27.42
C VAL A 50 -15.46 -5.49 -28.21
N TRP A 51 -14.44 -4.97 -27.52
CA TRP A 51 -13.30 -4.28 -28.13
C TRP A 51 -12.44 -5.17 -29.03
N VAL A 52 -12.50 -6.49 -28.89
CA VAL A 52 -11.79 -7.40 -29.81
C VAL A 52 -12.51 -7.59 -31.15
N HIS A 53 -13.74 -7.08 -31.30
CA HIS A 53 -14.56 -7.27 -32.50
C HIS A 53 -13.92 -6.65 -33.75
N LEU A 54 -13.61 -5.35 -33.69
CA LEU A 54 -12.99 -4.60 -34.79
C LEU A 54 -11.49 -4.37 -34.57
N ASP A 55 -10.98 -4.64 -33.37
CA ASP A 55 -9.56 -4.49 -33.03
C ASP A 55 -9.05 -5.71 -32.24
N PRO A 56 -8.89 -6.87 -32.91
CA PRO A 56 -8.44 -8.10 -32.26
C PRO A 56 -7.08 -7.93 -31.57
N VAL A 57 -6.82 -8.74 -30.55
CA VAL A 57 -5.57 -8.72 -29.76
C VAL A 57 -4.31 -8.76 -30.63
N SER A 58 -4.35 -9.44 -31.78
CA SER A 58 -3.24 -9.50 -32.75
C SER A 58 -2.85 -8.15 -33.35
N ASN A 59 -3.69 -7.11 -33.25
CA ASN A 59 -3.39 -5.75 -33.71
C ASN A 59 -2.58 -4.94 -32.71
N ARG A 60 -2.48 -5.40 -31.45
CA ARG A 60 -1.70 -4.74 -30.41
C ARG A 60 -0.20 -4.84 -30.75
N PRO A 61 0.59 -3.79 -30.49
CA PRO A 61 2.04 -3.88 -30.59
C PRO A 61 2.59 -4.98 -29.66
N SER A 62 3.62 -5.68 -30.12
CA SER A 62 4.30 -6.71 -29.33
C SER A 62 5.63 -6.18 -28.85
N PHE A 63 5.90 -6.32 -27.56
CA PHE A 63 7.15 -5.90 -26.96
C PHE A 63 7.94 -7.11 -26.47
N SER A 64 9.26 -6.96 -26.34
CA SER A 64 10.10 -8.01 -25.77
C SER A 64 10.05 -7.98 -24.25
N LYS A 65 10.20 -9.15 -23.60
CA LYS A 65 10.47 -9.23 -22.16
C LYS A 65 11.83 -8.61 -21.82
N LEU A 66 11.95 -7.97 -20.66
CA LEU A 66 13.22 -7.41 -20.19
C LEU A 66 14.25 -8.52 -19.94
N SER A 67 15.40 -8.44 -20.61
CA SER A 67 16.45 -9.49 -20.56
C SER A 67 17.72 -9.08 -19.81
N GLN A 68 17.89 -7.78 -19.53
CA GLN A 68 19.08 -7.21 -18.90
C GLN A 68 18.71 -6.05 -17.98
N ASP A 69 19.63 -5.67 -17.11
CA ASP A 69 19.48 -4.48 -16.27
C ASP A 69 19.59 -3.22 -17.13
N ILE A 70 18.82 -2.18 -16.80
CA ILE A 70 18.74 -0.94 -17.60
C ILE A 70 18.63 0.29 -16.70
N GLU A 71 18.97 1.45 -17.26
CA GLU A 71 18.73 2.77 -16.66
C GLU A 71 17.81 3.60 -17.58
N THR A 72 17.07 4.55 -17.00
CA THR A 72 16.15 5.48 -17.71
C THR A 72 15.84 6.69 -16.83
N ASP A 73 15.31 7.78 -17.36
CA ASP A 73 14.85 8.89 -16.51
C ASP A 73 13.61 8.49 -15.69
N VAL A 74 12.57 8.00 -16.37
CA VAL A 74 11.29 7.63 -15.74
C VAL A 74 10.91 6.19 -16.08
N CYS A 75 10.60 5.39 -15.07
CA CYS A 75 10.06 4.04 -15.26
C CYS A 75 8.59 3.97 -14.84
N ILE A 76 7.70 3.64 -15.77
CA ILE A 76 6.27 3.48 -15.56
C ILE A 76 5.94 1.99 -15.44
N VAL A 77 5.19 1.61 -14.41
CA VAL A 77 4.76 0.23 -14.14
C VAL A 77 3.26 0.12 -14.38
N GLY A 78 2.87 -0.63 -15.42
CA GLY A 78 1.49 -0.86 -15.85
C GLY A 78 1.19 -0.20 -17.20
N ALA A 79 0.83 -0.99 -18.21
CA ALA A 79 0.52 -0.52 -19.57
C ALA A 79 -0.99 -0.48 -19.86
N GLY A 80 -1.76 0.06 -18.91
CA GLY A 80 -3.13 0.51 -19.11
C GLY A 80 -3.21 1.96 -19.59
N ILE A 81 -4.41 2.53 -19.67
CA ILE A 81 -4.61 3.92 -20.12
C ILE A 81 -3.79 4.95 -19.32
N ALA A 82 -3.70 4.77 -18.00
CA ALA A 82 -2.95 5.67 -17.13
C ALA A 82 -1.44 5.67 -17.45
N GLY A 83 -0.82 4.49 -17.53
CA GLY A 83 0.61 4.37 -17.82
C GLY A 83 0.96 4.80 -19.25
N ILE A 84 0.12 4.47 -20.23
CA ILE A 84 0.33 4.87 -21.63
C ILE A 84 0.18 6.38 -21.81
N SER A 85 -0.81 7.00 -21.17
CA SER A 85 -1.01 8.46 -21.22
C SER A 85 0.14 9.20 -20.52
N THR A 86 0.61 8.67 -19.39
CA THR A 86 1.81 9.19 -18.70
C THR A 86 3.06 9.08 -19.58
N ALA A 87 3.23 7.95 -20.28
CA ALA A 87 4.34 7.79 -21.22
C ALA A 87 4.26 8.79 -22.37
N TYR A 88 3.07 9.00 -22.95
CA TYR A 88 2.85 10.00 -24.00
C TYR A 88 3.24 11.42 -23.53
N GLU A 89 2.77 11.85 -22.36
CA GLU A 89 3.10 13.16 -21.80
C GLU A 89 4.60 13.33 -21.55
N LEU A 90 5.26 12.35 -20.93
CA LEU A 90 6.70 12.45 -20.62
C LEU A 90 7.59 12.36 -21.86
N VAL A 91 7.25 11.47 -22.81
CA VAL A 91 8.00 11.32 -24.07
C VAL A 91 7.90 12.58 -24.91
N THR A 92 6.72 13.20 -25.00
CA THR A 92 6.54 14.47 -25.73
C THR A 92 7.29 15.65 -25.11
N ARG A 93 7.64 15.56 -23.83
CA ARG A 93 8.49 16.52 -23.10
C ARG A 93 9.98 16.17 -23.15
N GLY A 94 10.36 15.11 -23.84
CA GLY A 94 11.75 14.73 -24.10
C GLY A 94 12.42 13.89 -23.00
N ARG A 95 11.64 13.31 -22.08
CA ARG A 95 12.17 12.39 -21.04
C ARG A 95 12.47 11.01 -21.62
N GLU A 96 13.48 10.32 -21.10
CA GLU A 96 13.70 8.90 -21.40
C GLU A 96 12.76 8.01 -20.56
N VAL A 97 11.85 7.31 -21.23
CA VAL A 97 10.77 6.57 -20.57
C VAL A 97 10.84 5.07 -20.85
N VAL A 98 10.78 4.28 -19.79
CA VAL A 98 10.55 2.83 -19.85
C VAL A 98 9.16 2.51 -19.33
N LEU A 99 8.36 1.78 -20.10
CA LEU A 99 7.05 1.25 -19.70
C LEU A 99 7.13 -0.27 -19.47
N LEU A 100 6.77 -0.75 -18.28
CA LEU A 100 6.78 -2.16 -17.92
C LEU A 100 5.36 -2.70 -17.76
N GLU A 101 5.07 -3.87 -18.31
CA GLU A 101 3.80 -4.57 -18.15
C GLU A 101 4.02 -6.02 -17.73
N ALA A 102 3.30 -6.48 -16.70
CA ALA A 102 3.48 -7.81 -16.16
C ALA A 102 3.00 -8.92 -17.10
N ARG A 103 2.04 -8.62 -17.97
CA ARG A 103 1.49 -9.51 -19.01
C ARG A 103 1.65 -8.86 -20.39
N GLN A 104 0.67 -8.90 -21.28
CA GLN A 104 0.72 -8.07 -22.48
C GLN A 104 0.09 -6.70 -22.25
N VAL A 105 0.49 -5.71 -23.05
CA VAL A 105 -0.09 -4.37 -23.03
C VAL A 105 -1.62 -4.43 -23.18
N LEU A 106 -2.32 -3.54 -22.48
CA LEU A 106 -3.79 -3.46 -22.48
C LEU A 106 -4.51 -4.74 -21.98
N SER A 107 -3.83 -5.62 -21.25
CA SER A 107 -4.44 -6.85 -20.70
C SER A 107 -5.22 -6.65 -19.40
N GLY A 108 -5.19 -5.44 -18.81
CA GLY A 108 -5.96 -5.08 -17.61
C GLY A 108 -7.34 -4.51 -17.92
N GLU A 109 -7.85 -3.70 -16.99
CA GLU A 109 -9.23 -3.19 -17.00
C GLU A 109 -9.50 -2.19 -18.12
N THR A 110 -8.48 -1.52 -18.64
CA THR A 110 -8.62 -0.70 -19.85
C THR A 110 -9.15 -1.50 -21.04
N GLY A 111 -8.79 -2.79 -21.16
CA GLY A 111 -9.33 -3.68 -22.19
C GLY A 111 -10.73 -4.23 -21.88
N ARG A 112 -11.29 -3.90 -20.72
CA ARG A 112 -12.57 -4.43 -20.19
C ARG A 112 -13.57 -3.34 -19.78
N THR A 113 -13.21 -2.08 -19.94
CA THR A 113 -14.10 -0.92 -19.74
C THR A 113 -15.33 -0.96 -20.67
N SER A 114 -16.37 -0.21 -20.33
CA SER A 114 -17.51 0.08 -21.19
C SER A 114 -17.25 1.21 -22.20
N GLY A 115 -16.16 1.97 -22.04
CA GLY A 115 -15.75 3.01 -22.98
C GLY A 115 -16.48 4.35 -22.82
N HIS A 116 -17.07 4.62 -21.66
CA HIS A 116 -17.66 5.94 -21.37
C HIS A 116 -16.57 6.98 -21.16
N LEU A 117 -16.70 8.15 -21.79
CA LEU A 117 -15.72 9.22 -21.67
C LEU A 117 -16.45 10.53 -21.33
N THR A 118 -16.51 10.82 -20.04
CA THR A 118 -17.41 11.82 -19.48
C THR A 118 -16.72 12.70 -18.44
N ASN A 119 -17.24 13.90 -18.23
CA ASN A 119 -16.95 14.71 -17.05
C ASN A 119 -18.15 14.81 -16.10
N ASP A 120 -19.17 14.00 -16.34
CA ASP A 120 -20.27 13.74 -15.44
C ASP A 120 -19.91 12.48 -14.65
N LEU A 121 -19.55 12.64 -13.37
CA LEU A 121 -18.87 11.62 -12.57
C LEU A 121 -19.88 10.73 -11.85
N ASP A 122 -19.55 9.44 -11.70
CA ASP A 122 -20.49 8.40 -11.22
C ASP A 122 -21.12 8.75 -9.85
N ASP A 123 -20.36 9.39 -8.95
CA ASP A 123 -20.80 9.74 -7.60
C ASP A 123 -21.61 11.06 -7.51
N GLY A 124 -21.70 11.81 -8.60
CA GLY A 124 -22.42 13.08 -8.68
C GLY A 124 -21.74 14.27 -7.98
N TYR A 125 -21.96 15.47 -8.50
CA TYR A 125 -21.32 16.67 -7.99
C TYR A 125 -21.90 17.18 -6.67
N VAL A 126 -23.12 16.79 -6.30
CA VAL A 126 -23.67 17.08 -4.97
C VAL A 126 -22.82 16.43 -3.87
N GLU A 127 -22.50 15.14 -3.99
CA GLU A 127 -21.72 14.42 -2.98
C GLU A 127 -20.22 14.76 -3.05
N ILE A 128 -19.66 14.94 -4.25
CA ILE A 128 -18.27 15.42 -4.41
C ILE A 128 -18.08 16.79 -3.74
N ALA A 129 -19.01 17.74 -3.95
CA ALA A 129 -18.94 19.06 -3.32
C ALA A 129 -19.10 19.02 -1.79
N LYS A 130 -19.89 18.07 -1.26
CA LYS A 130 -20.06 17.87 0.18
C LYS A 130 -18.79 17.36 0.86
N LEU A 131 -18.04 16.48 0.20
CA LEU A 131 -16.79 15.93 0.72
C LEU A 131 -15.61 16.88 0.54
N HIS A 132 -15.45 17.45 -0.65
CA HIS A 132 -14.25 18.21 -1.04
C HIS A 132 -14.43 19.73 -1.05
N GLY A 133 -15.66 20.21 -0.97
CA GLY A 133 -16.01 21.62 -1.16
C GLY A 133 -16.23 21.98 -2.62
N GLU A 134 -17.01 23.05 -2.83
CA GLU A 134 -17.47 23.50 -4.16
C GLU A 134 -16.31 23.82 -5.13
N GLU A 135 -15.23 24.46 -4.65
CA GLU A 135 -14.09 24.78 -5.51
C GLU A 135 -13.38 23.51 -6.02
N LYS A 136 -13.23 22.50 -5.16
CA LYS A 136 -12.62 21.22 -5.56
C LYS A 136 -13.52 20.43 -6.50
N ALA A 137 -14.84 20.45 -6.29
CA ALA A 137 -15.80 19.88 -7.23
C ALA A 137 -15.72 20.56 -8.61
N ARG A 138 -15.54 21.88 -8.63
CA ARG A 138 -15.32 22.65 -9.88
C ARG A 138 -14.04 22.21 -10.59
N LEU A 139 -12.96 22.02 -9.85
CA LEU A 139 -11.69 21.52 -10.40
C LEU A 139 -11.83 20.09 -10.95
N ALA A 140 -12.63 19.23 -10.32
CA ALA A 140 -12.93 17.88 -10.82
C ALA A 140 -13.67 17.95 -12.18
N ALA A 141 -14.70 18.80 -12.29
CA ALA A 141 -15.43 18.98 -13.54
C ALA A 141 -14.54 19.50 -14.67
N GLU A 142 -13.66 20.45 -14.36
CA GLU A 142 -12.72 21.04 -15.30
C GLU A 142 -11.65 20.04 -15.76
N SER A 143 -11.04 19.31 -14.84
CA SER A 143 -9.96 18.36 -15.14
C SER A 143 -10.46 17.14 -15.92
N HIS A 144 -11.66 16.64 -15.65
CA HIS A 144 -12.25 15.53 -16.42
C HIS A 144 -12.70 15.99 -17.81
N ALA A 145 -13.23 17.21 -17.94
CA ALA A 145 -13.50 17.79 -19.25
C ALA A 145 -12.22 17.89 -20.08
N TRP A 146 -11.11 18.30 -19.46
CA TRP A 146 -9.80 18.30 -20.11
C TRP A 146 -9.37 16.89 -20.52
N GLY A 147 -9.47 15.89 -19.65
CA GLY A 147 -9.09 14.50 -19.97
C GLY A 147 -9.88 13.92 -21.15
N ARG A 148 -11.19 14.17 -21.19
CA ARG A 148 -12.08 13.79 -22.31
C ARG A 148 -11.65 14.46 -23.61
N ASP A 149 -11.47 15.77 -23.60
CA ASP A 149 -11.16 16.53 -24.80
C ASP A 149 -9.74 16.23 -25.29
N HIS A 150 -8.81 15.95 -24.38
CA HIS A 150 -7.42 15.61 -24.69
C HIS A 150 -7.30 14.29 -25.49
N ILE A 151 -8.13 13.28 -25.22
CA ILE A 151 -8.18 12.07 -26.08
C ILE A 151 -8.53 12.44 -27.53
N GLY A 152 -9.48 13.34 -27.74
CA GLY A 152 -9.86 13.82 -29.07
C GLY A 152 -8.74 14.59 -29.75
N GLU A 153 -8.03 15.44 -29.00
CA GLU A 153 -6.87 16.18 -29.51
C GLU A 153 -5.72 15.24 -29.91
N VAL A 154 -5.39 14.25 -29.06
CA VAL A 154 -4.32 13.29 -29.32
C VAL A 154 -4.68 12.38 -30.49
N SER A 155 -5.93 11.89 -30.56
CA SER A 155 -6.37 11.05 -31.68
C SER A 155 -6.25 11.81 -33.01
N GLN A 156 -6.68 13.07 -33.06
CA GLN A 156 -6.54 13.92 -34.25
C GLN A 156 -5.08 14.18 -34.60
N LYS A 157 -4.26 14.55 -33.60
CA LYS A 157 -2.83 14.87 -33.79
C LYS A 157 -2.03 13.69 -34.32
N LEU A 158 -2.34 12.48 -33.86
CA LEU A 158 -1.65 11.25 -34.24
C LEU A 158 -2.33 10.51 -35.42
N GLY A 159 -3.48 10.99 -35.90
CA GLY A 159 -4.23 10.36 -36.98
C GLY A 159 -4.81 8.98 -36.59
N ILE A 160 -5.26 8.84 -35.34
CA ILE A 160 -5.80 7.59 -34.80
C ILE A 160 -7.31 7.56 -34.98
N GLU A 161 -7.81 6.64 -35.79
CA GLU A 161 -9.24 6.41 -35.94
C GLU A 161 -9.76 5.51 -34.81
N CYS A 162 -10.30 6.13 -33.77
CA CYS A 162 -10.78 5.46 -32.57
C CYS A 162 -12.26 5.78 -32.26
N GLU A 163 -13.08 6.05 -33.27
CA GLU A 163 -14.52 6.33 -33.10
C GLU A 163 -14.83 7.50 -32.14
N TYR A 164 -13.87 8.41 -31.93
CA TYR A 164 -14.04 9.56 -31.04
C TYR A 164 -15.10 10.51 -31.59
N ARG A 165 -16.13 10.76 -30.80
CA ARG A 165 -17.21 11.70 -31.14
C ARG A 165 -17.84 12.28 -29.89
N LYS A 166 -18.27 13.55 -29.97
CA LYS A 166 -18.98 14.22 -28.88
C LYS A 166 -20.47 13.88 -28.92
N LEU A 167 -21.05 13.64 -27.75
CA LEU A 167 -22.43 13.19 -27.53
C LEU A 167 -23.05 13.92 -26.33
N PRO A 168 -24.39 14.01 -26.24
CA PRO A 168 -25.04 14.28 -24.97
C PRO A 168 -24.98 13.03 -24.07
N ALA A 169 -24.96 13.26 -22.76
CA ALA A 169 -25.28 12.26 -21.75
C ALA A 169 -26.68 12.52 -21.17
N TYR A 170 -27.43 11.46 -20.95
CA TYR A 170 -28.77 11.49 -20.37
C TYR A 170 -28.79 10.71 -19.06
N GLU A 171 -29.02 11.40 -17.95
CA GLU A 171 -29.38 10.74 -16.70
C GLU A 171 -30.91 10.67 -16.62
N VAL A 172 -31.43 9.44 -16.49
CA VAL A 172 -32.87 9.17 -16.55
C VAL A 172 -33.32 8.34 -15.36
N SER A 173 -34.62 8.38 -15.07
CA SER A 173 -35.21 7.47 -14.10
C SER A 173 -35.34 6.07 -14.69
N GLN A 174 -35.09 5.04 -13.86
CA GLN A 174 -35.37 3.65 -14.22
C GLN A 174 -36.87 3.32 -14.18
N TYR A 175 -37.65 4.13 -13.46
CA TYR A 175 -39.07 3.92 -13.17
C TYR A 175 -39.96 4.56 -14.23
N SER A 176 -41.21 4.09 -14.27
CA SER A 176 -42.22 4.69 -15.13
C SER A 176 -42.64 6.04 -14.57
N ASN A 177 -43.00 7.00 -15.44
CA ASN A 177 -43.53 8.32 -15.04
C ASN A 177 -44.83 8.28 -14.18
N ARG A 178 -45.38 7.10 -13.94
CA ARG A 178 -46.57 6.85 -13.10
C ARG A 178 -46.21 6.45 -11.67
N ASP A 179 -44.97 6.03 -11.46
CA ASP A 179 -44.48 5.55 -10.18
C ASP A 179 -44.06 6.76 -9.33
N LYS A 180 -44.12 6.62 -8.00
CA LYS A 180 -43.77 7.72 -7.10
C LYS A 180 -42.25 7.95 -7.12
N GLU A 181 -41.51 6.85 -7.21
CA GLU A 181 -40.06 6.77 -7.22
C GLU A 181 -39.47 7.58 -8.39
N HIS A 182 -40.16 7.61 -9.55
CA HIS A 182 -39.80 8.48 -10.67
C HIS A 182 -39.74 9.95 -10.26
N GLN A 183 -40.74 10.44 -9.55
CA GLN A 183 -40.80 11.83 -9.12
C GLN A 183 -39.71 12.17 -8.09
N ASP A 184 -39.35 11.21 -7.24
CA ASP A 184 -38.27 11.35 -6.26
C ASP A 184 -36.90 11.43 -7.00
N GLU A 185 -36.62 10.53 -7.95
CA GLU A 185 -35.40 10.58 -8.79
C GLU A 185 -35.32 11.88 -9.63
N MET A 186 -36.44 12.34 -10.21
CA MET A 186 -36.48 13.62 -10.93
C MET A 186 -36.16 14.83 -10.03
N ASN A 187 -36.42 14.75 -8.72
CA ASN A 187 -36.06 15.83 -7.80
C ASN A 187 -34.56 15.83 -7.48
N GLU A 188 -33.94 14.66 -7.36
CA GLU A 188 -32.49 14.54 -7.20
C GLU A 188 -31.75 15.04 -8.45
N LEU A 189 -32.19 14.66 -9.65
CA LEU A 189 -31.63 15.17 -10.91
C LEU A 189 -31.71 16.70 -11.04
N ARG A 190 -32.76 17.34 -10.51
CA ARG A 190 -32.83 18.82 -10.46
C ARG A 190 -31.80 19.42 -9.51
N LYS A 191 -31.47 18.75 -8.40
CA LYS A 191 -30.42 19.20 -7.49
C LYS A 191 -29.05 19.03 -8.14
N GLU A 192 -28.85 17.93 -8.83
CA GLU A 192 -27.61 17.64 -9.56
C GLU A 192 -27.39 18.67 -10.69
N GLU A 193 -28.40 18.99 -11.51
CA GLU A 193 -28.31 20.07 -12.51
C GLU A 193 -27.90 21.40 -11.89
N ALA A 194 -28.51 21.76 -10.76
CA ALA A 194 -28.20 23.01 -10.07
C ALA A 194 -26.77 23.01 -9.51
N ALA A 195 -26.22 21.85 -9.11
CA ALA A 195 -24.83 21.71 -8.71
C ALA A 195 -23.90 21.84 -9.92
N GLN A 196 -24.08 21.01 -10.95
CA GLN A 196 -23.29 21.02 -12.18
C GLN A 196 -23.20 22.42 -12.82
N ARG A 197 -24.32 23.16 -12.88
CA ARG A 197 -24.33 24.52 -13.44
C ARG A 197 -23.55 25.53 -12.63
N LYS A 198 -23.49 25.41 -11.30
CA LYS A 198 -22.63 26.27 -10.46
C LYS A 198 -21.16 26.02 -10.72
N LEU A 199 -20.81 24.77 -11.07
CA LEU A 199 -19.45 24.36 -11.42
C LEU A 199 -19.07 24.74 -12.86
N GLY A 200 -20.00 25.30 -13.64
CA GLY A 200 -19.77 25.75 -15.01
C GLY A 200 -20.01 24.68 -16.08
N MET A 201 -20.65 23.56 -15.74
CA MET A 201 -21.03 22.53 -16.71
C MET A 201 -22.24 22.97 -17.54
N ASP A 202 -22.30 22.52 -18.80
CA ASP A 202 -23.44 22.74 -19.69
C ASP A 202 -24.44 21.59 -19.51
N SER A 203 -25.27 21.70 -18.47
CA SER A 203 -26.33 20.75 -18.19
C SER A 203 -27.70 21.43 -18.08
N VAL A 204 -28.74 20.69 -18.46
CA VAL A 204 -30.13 21.15 -18.49
C VAL A 204 -31.05 19.99 -18.08
N PHE A 205 -31.87 20.24 -17.07
CA PHE A 205 -32.97 19.34 -16.74
C PHE A 205 -34.13 19.56 -17.73
N ASP A 206 -34.58 18.49 -18.39
CA ASP A 206 -35.69 18.51 -19.34
C ASP A 206 -36.78 17.55 -18.89
N GLU A 207 -37.95 18.09 -18.52
CA GLU A 207 -39.13 17.32 -18.08
C GLU A 207 -39.74 16.44 -19.18
N ASN A 208 -39.44 16.72 -20.45
CA ASN A 208 -40.01 16.03 -21.59
C ASN A 208 -38.97 15.19 -22.34
N LEU A 209 -37.77 15.01 -21.78
CA LEU A 209 -36.72 14.19 -22.38
C LEU A 209 -37.26 12.79 -22.69
N THR A 210 -37.01 12.33 -23.90
CA THR A 210 -37.29 10.96 -24.35
C THR A 210 -36.12 10.44 -25.17
N VAL A 211 -35.71 9.20 -24.91
CA VAL A 211 -34.59 8.58 -25.64
C VAL A 211 -35.12 7.92 -26.92
N ARG A 212 -34.65 8.36 -28.10
CA ARG A 212 -35.07 7.73 -29.35
C ARG A 212 -34.61 6.27 -29.39
N GLY A 213 -35.54 5.37 -29.71
CA GLY A 213 -35.29 3.92 -29.76
C GLY A 213 -35.71 3.17 -28.48
N TRP A 214 -35.96 3.88 -27.37
CA TRP A 214 -36.60 3.31 -26.18
C TRP A 214 -38.09 3.09 -26.47
N ASP A 215 -38.45 1.92 -26.96
CA ASP A 215 -39.82 1.53 -27.34
C ASP A 215 -40.41 0.42 -26.48
N GLY A 216 -39.72 0.14 -25.37
CA GLY A 216 -40.09 -0.84 -24.36
C GLY A 216 -41.33 -0.50 -23.53
N ALA A 217 -41.65 -1.38 -22.58
CA ALA A 217 -42.86 -1.29 -21.78
C ALA A 217 -42.85 -0.14 -20.75
N ILE A 218 -41.66 0.29 -20.32
CA ILE A 218 -41.46 1.36 -19.33
C ILE A 218 -41.51 2.71 -20.05
N ASP A 219 -42.47 3.58 -19.69
CA ASP A 219 -42.63 4.93 -20.24
C ASP A 219 -41.60 5.88 -19.61
N GLN A 220 -40.40 5.92 -20.21
CA GLN A 220 -39.33 6.84 -19.83
C GLN A 220 -39.70 8.28 -20.22
N ARG A 221 -39.69 9.18 -19.23
CA ARG A 221 -39.87 10.63 -19.42
C ARG A 221 -38.99 11.41 -18.48
N GLY A 222 -38.47 12.51 -18.98
CA GLY A 222 -37.71 13.46 -18.19
C GLY A 222 -36.31 12.97 -17.85
N GLY A 223 -35.44 13.91 -17.54
CA GLY A 223 -34.08 13.61 -17.11
C GLY A 223 -33.16 14.82 -17.17
N LEU A 224 -31.90 14.59 -16.81
CA LEU A 224 -30.83 15.56 -16.90
C LEU A 224 -30.03 15.31 -18.16
N VAL A 225 -29.85 16.36 -18.96
CA VAL A 225 -29.01 16.35 -20.16
C VAL A 225 -27.70 17.05 -19.85
N VAL A 226 -26.59 16.32 -19.87
CA VAL A 226 -25.24 16.89 -19.76
C VAL A 226 -24.60 16.92 -21.14
N LYS A 227 -24.27 18.10 -21.64
CA LYS A 227 -23.73 18.27 -23.00
C LYS A 227 -22.23 18.04 -23.06
N ASN A 228 -21.74 17.81 -24.27
CA ASN A 228 -20.32 17.73 -24.62
C ASN A 228 -19.58 16.53 -24.01
N GLN A 229 -20.27 15.44 -23.70
CA GLN A 229 -19.61 14.17 -23.38
C GLN A 229 -19.04 13.51 -24.63
N ALA A 230 -18.39 12.35 -24.49
CA ALA A 230 -17.82 11.66 -25.64
C ALA A 230 -17.89 10.13 -25.53
N ALA A 231 -17.81 9.51 -26.70
CA ALA A 231 -17.61 8.09 -26.88
C ALA A 231 -16.38 7.88 -27.76
N PHE A 232 -15.62 6.82 -27.49
CA PHE A 232 -14.49 6.37 -28.31
C PHE A 232 -14.26 4.87 -28.13
N HIS A 233 -13.41 4.27 -28.97
CA HIS A 233 -12.94 2.90 -28.87
C HIS A 233 -11.59 2.87 -28.13
N PRO A 234 -11.56 2.43 -26.86
CA PRO A 234 -10.39 2.59 -25.98
C PRO A 234 -9.14 1.86 -26.47
N THR A 235 -9.28 0.62 -26.94
CA THR A 235 -8.12 -0.15 -27.41
C THR A 235 -7.56 0.34 -28.74
N LYS A 236 -8.41 0.76 -29.72
CA LYS A 236 -7.95 1.40 -30.95
C LYS A 236 -7.14 2.66 -30.66
N TYR A 237 -7.63 3.51 -29.74
CA TYR A 237 -6.92 4.71 -29.30
C TYR A 237 -5.53 4.36 -28.75
N LEU A 238 -5.46 3.45 -27.77
CA LEU A 238 -4.20 3.14 -27.09
C LEU A 238 -3.24 2.32 -27.95
N ASN A 239 -3.75 1.47 -28.84
CA ASN A 239 -2.93 0.82 -29.87
C ASN A 239 -2.30 1.85 -30.80
N GLY A 240 -3.04 2.89 -31.20
CA GLY A 240 -2.52 4.02 -31.96
C GLY A 240 -1.43 4.79 -31.21
N VAL A 241 -1.67 5.12 -29.94
CA VAL A 241 -0.70 5.82 -29.09
C VAL A 241 0.57 4.97 -28.88
N LEU A 242 0.44 3.68 -28.58
CA LEU A 242 1.58 2.76 -28.42
C LEU A 242 2.40 2.61 -29.70
N LYS A 243 1.75 2.50 -30.87
CA LYS A 243 2.45 2.47 -32.17
C LYS A 243 3.22 3.76 -32.41
N TRP A 244 2.65 4.91 -32.03
CA TRP A 244 3.37 6.18 -32.12
C TRP A 244 4.55 6.24 -31.13
N LEU A 245 4.34 5.84 -29.88
CA LEU A 245 5.37 5.77 -28.84
C LEU A 245 6.56 4.89 -29.26
N GLU A 246 6.29 3.73 -29.86
CA GLU A 246 7.33 2.79 -30.36
C GLU A 246 8.25 3.44 -31.41
N THR A 247 7.77 4.45 -32.14
CA THR A 247 8.61 5.19 -33.10
C THR A 247 9.48 6.27 -32.47
N GLN A 248 9.30 6.57 -31.18
CA GLN A 248 10.06 7.61 -30.48
C GLN A 248 11.39 7.07 -29.95
N PRO A 249 12.51 7.77 -30.15
CA PRO A 249 13.84 7.28 -29.76
C PRO A 249 14.06 7.21 -28.24
N ASN A 250 13.28 7.98 -27.46
CA ASN A 250 13.34 8.08 -26.01
C ASN A 250 12.26 7.22 -25.30
N PHE A 251 11.67 6.25 -25.99
CA PHE A 251 10.68 5.34 -25.40
C PHE A 251 11.08 3.88 -25.57
N ARG A 252 10.91 3.09 -24.52
CA ARG A 252 11.05 1.62 -24.54
C ARG A 252 9.91 0.99 -23.75
N CYS A 253 9.38 -0.12 -24.23
CA CYS A 253 8.38 -0.89 -23.50
C CYS A 253 8.83 -2.36 -23.38
N PHE A 254 8.58 -2.94 -22.21
CA PHE A 254 8.80 -4.35 -21.93
C PHE A 254 7.54 -4.96 -21.35
N ASP A 255 6.91 -5.84 -22.11
CA ASP A 255 5.79 -6.65 -21.63
C ASP A 255 6.31 -7.95 -21.00
N GLN A 256 5.40 -8.74 -20.43
CA GLN A 256 5.68 -9.99 -19.71
C GLN A 256 6.77 -9.82 -18.62
N THR A 257 6.89 -8.61 -18.08
CA THR A 257 7.94 -8.17 -17.16
C THR A 257 7.28 -7.71 -15.87
N ARG A 258 7.09 -8.65 -14.94
CA ARG A 258 6.42 -8.37 -13.67
C ARG A 258 7.36 -7.66 -12.70
N VAL A 259 6.93 -6.50 -12.21
CA VAL A 259 7.60 -5.78 -11.12
C VAL A 259 7.23 -6.37 -9.76
N MET A 260 8.23 -6.50 -8.89
CA MET A 260 8.11 -7.06 -7.53
C MET A 260 8.41 -6.02 -6.45
N SER A 261 9.28 -5.05 -6.72
CA SER A 261 9.52 -3.92 -5.82
C SER A 261 9.90 -2.66 -6.60
N VAL A 262 9.55 -1.52 -6.01
CA VAL A 262 9.93 -0.17 -6.40
C VAL A 262 10.39 0.51 -5.12
N GLU A 263 11.68 0.85 -5.04
CA GLU A 263 12.32 1.36 -3.83
C GLU A 263 13.10 2.63 -4.13
N GLU A 264 12.80 3.71 -3.40
CA GLU A 264 13.60 4.92 -3.45
C GLU A 264 14.87 4.72 -2.60
N LYS A 265 16.03 4.83 -3.23
CA LYS A 265 17.34 4.67 -2.61
C LYS A 265 18.12 5.97 -2.66
N GLY A 266 19.02 6.15 -1.70
CA GLY A 266 19.79 7.38 -1.55
C GLY A 266 19.24 8.27 -0.44
N ILE A 267 19.94 9.38 -0.20
CA ILE A 267 19.57 10.38 0.79
C ILE A 267 19.65 11.72 0.07
N GLU A 268 18.54 12.44 0.06
CA GLU A 268 18.48 13.84 -0.35
C GLU A 268 18.10 14.66 0.89
N ILE A 269 18.90 15.68 1.18
CA ILE A 269 18.68 16.62 2.28
C ILE A 269 18.73 18.01 1.63
N LEU A 270 17.62 18.74 1.68
CA LEU A 270 17.52 20.12 1.14
C LEU A 270 17.90 20.27 -0.34
N GLY A 271 17.56 19.29 -1.18
CA GLY A 271 17.93 19.32 -2.61
C GLY A 271 19.39 18.92 -2.89
N ILE A 272 20.13 18.49 -1.87
CA ILE A 272 21.53 18.06 -1.97
C ILE A 272 21.60 16.55 -1.67
N GLY A 273 22.02 15.79 -2.69
CA GLY A 273 22.11 14.34 -2.66
C GLY A 273 21.49 13.72 -3.92
N ASN A 274 21.79 12.45 -4.17
CA ASN A 274 21.18 11.72 -5.28
C ASN A 274 20.24 10.68 -4.69
N LYS A 275 18.94 10.93 -4.78
CA LYS A 275 17.94 9.87 -4.73
C LYS A 275 17.79 9.27 -6.13
N SER A 276 17.60 7.96 -6.16
CA SER A 276 17.26 7.23 -7.38
C SER A 276 16.32 6.10 -7.02
N VAL A 277 15.40 5.77 -7.89
CA VAL A 277 14.50 4.64 -7.71
C VAL A 277 15.11 3.39 -8.32
N GLU A 278 15.11 2.30 -7.56
CA GLU A 278 15.47 0.96 -8.02
C GLU A 278 14.23 0.07 -8.09
N ILE A 279 13.99 -0.53 -9.24
CA ILE A 279 12.87 -1.43 -9.51
C ILE A 279 13.41 -2.83 -9.74
N LYS A 280 12.80 -3.83 -9.10
CA LYS A 280 13.17 -5.25 -9.26
C LYS A 280 12.03 -6.04 -9.88
N THR A 281 12.37 -6.87 -10.86
CA THR A 281 11.42 -7.74 -11.56
C THR A 281 11.42 -9.18 -11.01
N SER A 282 10.40 -9.96 -11.34
CA SER A 282 10.28 -11.38 -10.95
C SER A 282 11.44 -12.25 -11.43
N ASP A 283 12.07 -11.85 -12.53
CA ASP A 283 13.17 -12.55 -13.19
C ASP A 283 14.55 -12.09 -12.69
N GLY A 284 14.58 -11.24 -11.66
CA GLY A 284 15.82 -10.73 -11.06
C GLY A 284 16.48 -9.60 -11.83
N LYS A 285 15.85 -9.06 -12.89
CA LYS A 285 16.33 -7.87 -13.61
C LYS A 285 15.97 -6.60 -12.86
N THR A 286 16.85 -5.61 -12.96
CA THR A 286 16.75 -4.34 -12.26
C THR A 286 16.66 -3.17 -13.22
N ILE A 287 15.91 -2.15 -12.82
CA ILE A 287 15.80 -0.88 -13.53
C ILE A 287 16.13 0.22 -12.55
N LYS A 288 17.07 1.08 -12.90
CA LYS A 288 17.39 2.28 -12.14
C LYS A 288 16.83 3.50 -12.85
N CYS A 289 16.17 4.38 -12.12
CA CYS A 289 15.58 5.57 -12.68
C CYS A 289 15.59 6.75 -11.71
N SER A 290 15.36 7.95 -12.23
CA SER A 290 15.19 9.16 -11.41
C SER A 290 13.82 9.11 -10.73
N ASP A 291 12.77 8.82 -11.51
CA ASP A 291 11.39 8.75 -11.04
C ASP A 291 10.70 7.45 -11.46
N ALA A 292 9.78 6.95 -10.64
CA ALA A 292 8.95 5.79 -10.96
C ALA A 292 7.46 6.09 -10.79
N VAL A 293 6.64 5.56 -11.70
CA VAL A 293 5.18 5.75 -11.69
C VAL A 293 4.50 4.39 -11.61
N GLU A 294 3.74 4.13 -10.55
CA GLU A 294 2.93 2.93 -10.39
C GLU A 294 1.50 3.18 -10.92
N ALA A 295 1.23 2.69 -12.12
CA ALA A 295 -0.04 2.77 -12.84
C ALA A 295 -0.74 1.40 -12.91
N THR A 296 -0.77 0.68 -11.78
CA THR A 296 -1.18 -0.73 -11.68
C THR A 296 -2.61 -0.94 -11.18
N CYS A 297 -3.48 0.09 -11.25
CA CYS A 297 -4.80 0.20 -10.59
C CYS A 297 -4.74 0.22 -9.05
N VAL A 298 -3.88 -0.60 -8.44
CA VAL A 298 -3.58 -0.64 -7.01
C VAL A 298 -2.05 -0.70 -6.85
N PRO A 299 -1.42 0.14 -6.00
CA PRO A 299 0.03 0.14 -5.83
C PRO A 299 0.55 -1.20 -5.30
N LEU A 300 1.81 -1.51 -5.61
CA LEU A 300 2.38 -2.82 -5.29
C LEU A 300 2.76 -2.95 -3.80
N GLN A 301 3.07 -1.84 -3.11
CA GLN A 301 3.40 -1.87 -1.68
C GLN A 301 2.15 -1.87 -0.80
N LYS A 302 2.30 -2.35 0.43
CA LYS A 302 1.24 -2.31 1.46
C LYS A 302 1.10 -0.86 1.97
N LEU A 303 0.38 -0.04 1.22
CA LEU A 303 0.22 1.38 1.51
C LEU A 303 -1.08 1.66 2.30
N SER A 304 -1.04 2.73 3.10
CA SER A 304 -2.20 3.33 3.79
C SER A 304 -3.29 3.82 2.83
N VAL A 305 -2.99 3.98 1.54
CA VAL A 305 -4.00 4.33 0.53
C VAL A 305 -4.90 3.13 0.21
N ILE A 306 -4.40 1.88 0.33
CA ILE A 306 -5.16 0.68 -0.05
C ILE A 306 -6.36 0.43 0.87
N VAL A 307 -6.28 0.82 2.15
CA VAL A 307 -7.40 0.69 3.10
C VAL A 307 -8.53 1.70 2.84
N GLN A 308 -8.32 2.63 1.90
CA GLN A 308 -9.30 3.64 1.50
C GLN A 308 -9.97 3.27 0.16
N LEU A 309 -9.79 2.02 -0.31
CA LEU A 309 -10.25 1.57 -1.62
C LEU A 309 -11.22 0.41 -1.48
N GLU A 310 -12.41 0.55 -2.05
CA GLU A 310 -13.32 -0.55 -2.31
C GLU A 310 -13.01 -1.21 -3.66
N PHE A 311 -13.27 -2.52 -3.75
CA PHE A 311 -12.99 -3.31 -4.95
C PHE A 311 -14.27 -3.92 -5.46
N LEU A 312 -14.73 -3.45 -6.62
CA LEU A 312 -16.00 -3.83 -7.23
C LEU A 312 -15.79 -4.59 -8.54
N ARG A 313 -16.69 -5.53 -8.85
CA ARG A 313 -16.87 -6.13 -10.17
C ARG A 313 -18.04 -5.43 -10.83
N SER A 314 -17.86 -4.98 -12.07
CA SER A 314 -18.92 -4.40 -12.91
C SER A 314 -19.08 -5.23 -14.18
N TYR A 315 -20.30 -5.36 -14.69
CA TYR A 315 -20.64 -6.24 -15.80
C TYR A 315 -21.06 -5.43 -17.02
N CYS A 316 -20.83 -6.00 -18.20
CA CYS A 316 -21.19 -5.40 -19.48
C CYS A 316 -21.67 -6.47 -20.46
N ILE A 317 -22.63 -6.10 -21.29
CA ILE A 317 -23.05 -6.85 -22.47
C ILE A 317 -22.96 -5.96 -23.71
N ALA A 318 -22.78 -6.56 -24.88
CA ALA A 318 -22.95 -5.88 -26.17
C ALA A 318 -24.11 -6.51 -26.94
N ALA A 319 -25.21 -5.75 -27.03
CA ALA A 319 -26.42 -6.13 -27.71
C ALA A 319 -26.43 -5.57 -29.14
N ARG A 320 -26.65 -6.44 -30.13
CA ARG A 320 -26.71 -6.05 -31.54
C ARG A 320 -28.04 -5.37 -31.86
N VAL A 321 -27.98 -4.14 -32.36
CA VAL A 321 -29.14 -3.30 -32.70
C VAL A 321 -29.00 -2.73 -34.12
N PRO A 322 -30.09 -2.47 -34.86
CA PRO A 322 -30.00 -1.85 -36.18
C PRO A 322 -29.46 -0.41 -36.12
N LYS A 323 -28.56 -0.05 -37.06
CA LYS A 323 -27.98 1.31 -37.13
C LYS A 323 -29.05 2.39 -37.24
N GLY A 324 -28.84 3.49 -36.53
CA GLY A 324 -29.67 4.70 -36.61
C GLY A 324 -31.05 4.62 -35.95
N VAL A 325 -31.42 3.48 -35.36
CA VAL A 325 -32.70 3.31 -34.65
C VAL A 325 -32.63 3.93 -33.25
N ILE A 326 -31.60 3.57 -32.49
CA ILE A 326 -31.34 4.11 -31.16
C ILE A 326 -30.57 5.43 -31.28
N GLU A 327 -30.85 6.37 -30.39
CA GLU A 327 -30.08 7.62 -30.28
C GLU A 327 -28.63 7.36 -29.87
N ASP A 328 -27.69 8.00 -30.56
CA ASP A 328 -26.29 7.97 -30.14
C ASP A 328 -26.10 8.99 -29.00
N CYS A 329 -26.08 8.48 -27.78
CA CYS A 329 -25.93 9.20 -26.53
C CYS A 329 -25.21 8.31 -25.52
N LEU A 330 -24.69 8.93 -24.46
CA LEU A 330 -24.44 8.20 -23.21
C LEU A 330 -25.73 8.24 -22.40
N LEU A 331 -26.07 7.17 -21.70
CA LEU A 331 -27.21 7.20 -20.79
C LEU A 331 -26.89 6.44 -19.52
N TYR A 332 -27.38 6.97 -18.40
CA TYR A 332 -27.24 6.45 -17.05
C TYR A 332 -28.62 6.43 -16.38
N ASP A 333 -28.95 5.36 -15.65
CA ASP A 333 -30.11 5.36 -14.76
C ASP A 333 -29.71 5.59 -13.30
N GLN A 334 -30.70 5.89 -12.46
CA GLN A 334 -30.51 6.22 -11.04
C GLN A 334 -30.76 5.01 -10.11
N ALA A 335 -30.67 3.79 -10.64
CA ALA A 335 -30.97 2.59 -9.85
C ALA A 335 -29.87 2.26 -8.84
N GLU A 336 -30.20 1.52 -7.78
CA GLU A 336 -29.20 1.00 -6.85
C GLU A 336 -28.24 0.02 -7.55
N ALA A 337 -28.79 -0.85 -8.42
CA ALA A 337 -28.02 -1.56 -9.43
C ALA A 337 -28.03 -0.75 -10.74
N TYR A 338 -27.41 0.44 -10.72
CA TYR A 338 -27.45 1.38 -11.84
C TYR A 338 -27.02 0.74 -13.16
N LYS A 339 -27.55 1.27 -14.26
CA LYS A 339 -27.26 0.84 -15.63
C LYS A 339 -26.81 2.01 -16.47
N TYR A 340 -25.81 1.76 -17.30
CA TYR A 340 -25.30 2.73 -18.26
C TYR A 340 -25.22 2.14 -19.67
N ILE A 341 -25.43 2.98 -20.68
CA ILE A 341 -25.44 2.56 -22.08
C ILE A 341 -24.65 3.49 -23.00
N ARG A 342 -24.09 2.91 -24.06
CA ARG A 342 -23.59 3.65 -25.22
C ARG A 342 -23.55 2.78 -26.48
N LEU A 343 -23.43 3.43 -27.64
CA LEU A 343 -23.24 2.73 -28.91
C LEU A 343 -21.75 2.62 -29.31
N THR A 344 -21.40 1.54 -30.00
CA THR A 344 -20.13 1.37 -30.73
C THR A 344 -20.36 0.63 -32.03
N GLU A 345 -19.45 0.78 -32.99
CA GLU A 345 -19.61 0.15 -34.30
C GLU A 345 -19.62 -1.39 -34.21
N CYS A 346 -20.56 -2.02 -34.92
CA CYS A 346 -20.60 -3.48 -35.10
C CYS A 346 -20.27 -3.86 -36.56
N ASP A 347 -21.12 -3.50 -37.52
CA ASP A 347 -20.91 -3.75 -38.95
C ASP A 347 -21.63 -2.71 -39.82
N GLU A 348 -21.75 -2.93 -41.14
CA GLU A 348 -22.40 -1.97 -42.04
C GLU A 348 -23.88 -1.71 -41.72
N GLU A 349 -24.59 -2.66 -41.10
CA GLU A 349 -26.04 -2.60 -40.85
C GLU A 349 -26.41 -2.44 -39.37
N HIS A 350 -25.49 -2.76 -38.45
CA HIS A 350 -25.75 -2.82 -37.01
C HIS A 350 -24.73 -2.02 -36.20
N ASP A 351 -25.19 -1.55 -35.04
CA ASP A 351 -24.34 -1.10 -33.94
C ASP A 351 -24.42 -2.09 -32.78
N TYR A 352 -23.42 -2.04 -31.90
CA TYR A 352 -23.51 -2.64 -30.58
C TYR A 352 -23.96 -1.60 -29.56
N LEU A 353 -25.08 -1.88 -28.90
CA LEU A 353 -25.49 -1.23 -27.66
C LEU A 353 -24.76 -1.92 -26.51
N ILE A 354 -23.75 -1.23 -25.98
CA ILE A 354 -23.06 -1.64 -24.74
C ILE A 354 -23.97 -1.23 -23.59
N VAL A 355 -24.27 -2.18 -22.71
CA VAL A 355 -25.02 -1.95 -21.47
C VAL A 355 -24.22 -2.52 -20.32
N GLY A 356 -23.96 -1.73 -19.28
CA GLY A 356 -23.23 -2.20 -18.10
C GLY A 356 -23.81 -1.72 -16.76
N GLY A 357 -23.24 -2.23 -15.68
CA GLY A 357 -23.69 -2.03 -14.30
C GLY A 357 -23.69 -3.35 -13.51
N CYS A 358 -24.63 -3.47 -12.54
CA CYS A 358 -24.75 -4.61 -11.62
C CYS A 358 -23.48 -4.81 -10.77
N ASP A 359 -23.02 -3.72 -10.16
CA ASP A 359 -21.74 -3.71 -9.46
C ASP A 359 -21.85 -4.43 -8.12
N HIS A 360 -20.84 -5.25 -7.79
CA HIS A 360 -20.78 -5.95 -6.52
C HIS A 360 -19.35 -6.12 -6.02
N LYS A 361 -19.18 -6.41 -4.73
CA LYS A 361 -17.84 -6.53 -4.13
C LYS A 361 -17.11 -7.78 -4.63
N VAL A 362 -15.83 -7.61 -4.96
CA VAL A 362 -14.97 -8.68 -5.49
C VAL A 362 -14.93 -9.86 -4.51
N GLY A 363 -15.25 -11.07 -4.98
CA GLY A 363 -15.15 -12.31 -4.20
C GLY A 363 -16.15 -12.47 -3.05
N GLN A 364 -17.19 -11.62 -2.96
CA GLN A 364 -18.17 -11.63 -1.86
C GLN A 364 -19.58 -12.07 -2.28
N GLU A 365 -19.87 -12.18 -3.58
CA GLU A 365 -21.21 -12.48 -4.10
C GLU A 365 -21.16 -13.56 -5.20
N ASP A 366 -22.32 -14.14 -5.53
CA ASP A 366 -22.46 -15.01 -6.70
C ASP A 366 -22.35 -14.16 -7.98
N THR A 367 -21.79 -14.73 -9.04
CA THR A 367 -21.39 -14.02 -10.26
C THR A 367 -22.20 -14.47 -11.49
N THR A 368 -23.31 -15.18 -11.26
CA THR A 368 -24.04 -15.88 -12.33
C THR A 368 -25.27 -15.13 -12.85
N THR A 369 -25.71 -14.07 -12.16
CA THR A 369 -27.01 -13.43 -12.41
C THR A 369 -26.93 -12.13 -13.20
N GLU A 370 -25.81 -11.44 -13.16
CA GLU A 370 -25.66 -10.03 -13.54
C GLU A 370 -25.84 -9.86 -15.05
N PHE A 371 -25.29 -10.76 -15.86
CA PHE A 371 -25.50 -10.74 -17.31
C PHE A 371 -26.94 -11.00 -17.72
N LYS A 372 -27.68 -11.80 -16.95
CA LYS A 372 -29.10 -12.05 -17.24
C LYS A 372 -29.91 -10.81 -16.90
N GLU A 373 -29.62 -10.17 -15.77
CA GLU A 373 -30.26 -8.91 -15.39
C GLU A 373 -30.03 -7.82 -16.45
N LEU A 374 -28.78 -7.64 -16.90
CA LEU A 374 -28.45 -6.70 -17.98
C LEU A 374 -29.23 -7.02 -19.26
N GLU A 375 -29.30 -8.29 -19.66
CA GLU A 375 -30.01 -8.69 -20.86
C GLU A 375 -31.54 -8.48 -20.75
N ASP A 376 -32.13 -8.83 -19.61
CA ASP A 376 -33.56 -8.64 -19.36
C ASP A 376 -33.91 -7.14 -19.34
N TRP A 377 -33.14 -6.33 -18.60
CA TRP A 377 -33.30 -4.86 -18.54
C TRP A 377 -33.23 -4.23 -19.94
N THR A 378 -32.27 -4.68 -20.75
CA THR A 378 -32.04 -4.19 -22.11
C THR A 378 -33.20 -4.53 -23.03
N ARG A 379 -33.68 -5.78 -23.01
CA ARG A 379 -34.78 -6.24 -23.88
C ARG A 379 -36.13 -5.67 -23.49
N GLU A 380 -36.35 -5.34 -22.21
CA GLU A 380 -37.56 -4.69 -21.74
C GLU A 380 -37.70 -3.26 -22.29
N ARG A 381 -36.56 -2.58 -22.55
CA ARG A 381 -36.48 -1.16 -22.95
C ARG A 381 -36.25 -0.95 -24.45
N PHE A 382 -35.50 -1.85 -25.08
CA PHE A 382 -35.12 -1.79 -26.50
C PHE A 382 -35.59 -3.05 -27.22
N SER A 383 -36.81 -3.02 -27.77
CA SER A 383 -37.40 -4.21 -28.42
C SER A 383 -36.67 -4.63 -29.69
N GLN A 384 -35.79 -3.78 -30.23
CA GLN A 384 -35.07 -4.00 -31.48
C GLN A 384 -33.77 -4.80 -31.30
N VAL A 385 -33.42 -5.16 -30.06
CA VAL A 385 -32.25 -5.98 -29.72
C VAL A 385 -32.36 -7.37 -30.35
N ARG A 386 -31.43 -7.68 -31.25
CA ARG A 386 -31.41 -8.97 -31.97
C ARG A 386 -30.75 -10.07 -31.15
N SER A 387 -29.52 -9.85 -30.73
CA SER A 387 -28.69 -10.82 -30.01
C SER A 387 -27.78 -10.10 -29.02
N VAL A 388 -27.32 -10.82 -28.00
CA VAL A 388 -26.21 -10.40 -27.14
C VAL A 388 -24.98 -11.18 -27.60
N ASP A 389 -24.03 -10.50 -28.22
CA ASP A 389 -22.89 -11.14 -28.88
C ASP A 389 -21.66 -11.22 -27.95
N TYR A 390 -21.54 -10.29 -27.00
CA TYR A 390 -20.47 -10.23 -26.01
C TYR A 390 -21.02 -10.04 -24.60
N LYS A 391 -20.34 -10.64 -23.63
CA LYS A 391 -20.62 -10.53 -22.18
C LYS A 391 -19.28 -10.53 -21.47
N TRP A 392 -18.97 -9.50 -20.70
CA TRP A 392 -17.70 -9.41 -19.96
C TRP A 392 -17.85 -8.61 -18.68
N SER A 393 -16.95 -8.82 -17.71
CA SER A 393 -16.93 -8.01 -16.49
C SER A 393 -15.57 -7.40 -16.18
N GLY A 394 -15.53 -6.17 -15.70
CA GLY A 394 -14.34 -5.42 -15.27
C GLY A 394 -14.24 -5.29 -13.75
N GLN A 395 -13.11 -4.77 -13.27
CA GLN A 395 -12.91 -4.42 -11.86
C GLN A 395 -12.74 -2.90 -11.73
N ILE A 396 -13.47 -2.32 -10.79
CA ILE A 396 -13.40 -0.91 -10.41
C ILE A 396 -12.75 -0.83 -9.03
N VAL A 397 -11.91 0.20 -8.83
CA VAL A 397 -11.30 0.50 -7.54
C VAL A 397 -11.81 1.86 -7.08
N GLU A 398 -12.59 1.88 -6.01
CA GLU A 398 -13.36 3.07 -5.61
C GLU A 398 -12.81 3.66 -4.31
N PRO A 399 -12.28 4.89 -4.32
CA PRO A 399 -11.91 5.60 -3.11
C PRO A 399 -13.14 5.93 -2.26
N ILE A 400 -13.00 5.85 -0.94
CA ILE A 400 -14.05 6.29 0.01
C ILE A 400 -14.48 7.77 -0.14
N ASP A 401 -13.72 8.56 -0.89
CA ASP A 401 -13.97 9.97 -1.17
C ASP A 401 -14.20 10.27 -2.66
N TYR A 402 -14.47 9.24 -3.48
CA TYR A 402 -14.88 9.31 -4.90
C TYR A 402 -13.82 9.84 -5.88
N MET A 403 -12.72 10.42 -5.39
CA MET A 403 -11.70 11.04 -6.25
C MET A 403 -10.46 10.16 -6.37
N GLN A 404 -9.86 10.07 -7.56
CA GLN A 404 -8.65 9.26 -7.73
C GLN A 404 -7.45 9.78 -6.92
N PHE A 405 -6.58 8.88 -6.48
CA PHE A 405 -5.27 9.23 -5.94
C PHE A 405 -4.22 9.27 -7.06
N ILE A 406 -3.70 10.47 -7.33
CA ILE A 406 -2.70 10.76 -8.37
C ILE A 406 -1.62 11.66 -7.78
N GLY A 407 -0.37 11.21 -7.79
CA GLY A 407 0.80 12.01 -7.39
C GLY A 407 1.78 11.21 -6.53
N LYS A 408 2.65 11.90 -5.79
CA LYS A 408 3.69 11.28 -4.96
C LYS A 408 3.12 10.31 -3.91
N ASN A 409 3.72 9.12 -3.87
CA ASN A 409 3.50 8.15 -2.82
C ASN A 409 3.89 8.74 -1.44
N GLN A 410 3.15 8.37 -0.40
CA GLN A 410 3.39 8.88 0.94
C GLN A 410 4.79 8.47 1.44
N GLY A 411 5.61 9.47 1.77
CA GLY A 411 6.98 9.25 2.24
C GLY A 411 8.03 9.08 1.15
N ASN A 412 7.67 9.21 -0.13
CA ASN A 412 8.61 9.22 -1.26
C ASN A 412 8.61 10.56 -1.97
N ASP A 413 9.73 10.89 -2.61
CA ASP A 413 9.90 12.11 -3.40
C ASP A 413 9.83 11.82 -4.92
N HIS A 414 10.22 10.60 -5.32
CA HIS A 414 10.38 10.15 -6.71
C HIS A 414 9.54 8.92 -7.08
N ILE A 415 8.65 8.47 -6.21
CA ILE A 415 7.69 7.39 -6.52
C ILE A 415 6.30 8.00 -6.56
N TYR A 416 5.62 7.85 -7.68
CA TYR A 416 4.27 8.33 -7.93
C TYR A 416 3.29 7.16 -8.06
N ILE A 417 2.05 7.36 -7.66
CA ILE A 417 0.97 6.36 -7.76
C ILE A 417 -0.22 6.93 -8.53
N ILE A 418 -0.91 6.03 -9.24
CA ILE A 418 -2.21 6.28 -9.89
C ILE A 418 -3.15 5.15 -9.45
N THR A 419 -4.11 5.42 -8.57
CA THR A 419 -4.98 4.39 -7.98
C THR A 419 -6.35 4.91 -7.57
N GLY A 420 -7.36 4.05 -7.60
CA GLY A 420 -8.72 4.37 -7.15
C GLY A 420 -9.51 5.17 -8.19
N ASP A 421 -9.78 4.56 -9.34
CA ASP A 421 -10.36 5.24 -10.49
C ASP A 421 -11.86 5.56 -10.42
N SER A 422 -12.61 5.02 -9.45
CA SER A 422 -14.03 5.36 -9.17
C SER A 422 -14.95 5.28 -10.40
N GLY A 423 -14.80 4.24 -11.24
CA GLY A 423 -15.59 4.08 -12.47
C GLY A 423 -15.16 4.98 -13.65
N ASP A 424 -14.57 6.14 -13.34
CA ASP A 424 -14.11 7.17 -14.29
C ASP A 424 -12.67 6.97 -14.83
N GLY A 425 -12.19 5.72 -14.86
CA GLY A 425 -10.78 5.40 -15.14
C GLY A 425 -10.23 5.86 -16.48
N LEU A 426 -11.08 6.15 -17.47
CA LEU A 426 -10.63 6.64 -18.77
C LEU A 426 -10.21 8.11 -18.73
N THR A 427 -11.02 8.99 -18.12
CA THR A 427 -10.64 10.40 -17.92
C THR A 427 -9.58 10.54 -16.84
N HIS A 428 -9.73 9.81 -15.73
CA HIS A 428 -8.77 9.79 -14.63
C HIS A 428 -7.37 9.37 -15.11
N GLY A 429 -7.27 8.29 -15.92
CA GLY A 429 -5.99 7.81 -16.42
C GLY A 429 -5.28 8.80 -17.36
N VAL A 430 -6.02 9.52 -18.21
CA VAL A 430 -5.45 10.56 -19.08
C VAL A 430 -5.01 11.77 -18.27
N LEU A 431 -5.86 12.21 -17.34
CA LEU A 431 -5.55 13.28 -16.40
C LEU A 431 -4.28 12.97 -15.59
N ALA A 432 -4.14 11.73 -15.13
CA ALA A 432 -2.98 11.31 -14.34
C ALA A 432 -1.65 11.49 -15.10
N GLY A 433 -1.65 11.23 -16.41
CA GLY A 433 -0.47 11.48 -17.25
C GLY A 433 -0.02 12.93 -17.22
N LYS A 434 -0.97 13.87 -17.32
CA LYS A 434 -0.67 15.31 -17.23
C LYS A 434 -0.18 15.70 -15.84
N LEU A 435 -0.88 15.29 -14.78
CA LEU A 435 -0.55 15.69 -13.41
C LEU A 435 0.84 15.21 -13.02
N ILE A 436 1.16 13.95 -13.31
CA ILE A 436 2.47 13.38 -12.96
C ILE A 436 3.58 13.98 -13.80
N ALA A 437 3.37 14.19 -15.10
CA ALA A 437 4.38 14.83 -15.93
C ALA A 437 4.63 16.28 -15.48
N ASP A 438 3.58 17.02 -15.11
CA ASP A 438 3.72 18.38 -14.55
C ASP A 438 4.52 18.34 -13.23
N GLU A 439 4.24 17.37 -12.35
CA GLU A 439 4.94 17.23 -11.06
C GLU A 439 6.43 16.85 -11.24
N ILE A 440 6.74 15.92 -12.14
CA ILE A 440 8.12 15.52 -12.50
C ILE A 440 8.92 16.70 -13.09
N ASP A 441 8.27 17.56 -13.88
CA ASP A 441 8.91 18.76 -14.45
C ASP A 441 8.91 19.96 -13.50
N GLY A 442 8.33 19.84 -12.30
CA GLY A 442 8.21 20.95 -11.32
C GLY A 442 7.23 22.04 -11.76
N VAL A 443 6.32 21.74 -12.68
CA VAL A 443 5.28 22.65 -13.16
C VAL A 443 4.11 22.63 -12.18
N LYS A 444 3.76 23.81 -11.63
CA LYS A 444 2.61 23.92 -10.73
C LYS A 444 1.31 23.67 -11.50
N ASN A 445 0.53 22.68 -11.04
CA ASN A 445 -0.77 22.37 -11.59
C ASN A 445 -1.90 22.67 -10.57
N PRO A 446 -2.95 23.44 -10.95
CA PRO A 446 -4.04 23.80 -10.04
C PRO A 446 -4.90 22.61 -9.59
N TRP A 447 -4.89 21.49 -10.30
CA TRP A 447 -5.67 20.30 -9.99
C TRP A 447 -4.93 19.34 -9.05
N ALA A 448 -3.60 19.45 -8.89
CA ALA A 448 -2.79 18.47 -8.17
C ALA A 448 -3.26 18.22 -6.72
N ASP A 449 -3.63 19.27 -6.00
CA ASP A 449 -4.06 19.16 -4.59
C ASP A 449 -5.38 18.39 -4.41
N LEU A 450 -6.23 18.34 -5.45
CA LEU A 450 -7.46 17.55 -5.44
C LEU A 450 -7.16 16.05 -5.46
N TYR A 451 -6.17 15.63 -6.26
CA TYR A 451 -5.86 14.22 -6.47
C TYR A 451 -4.71 13.71 -5.60
N SER A 452 -4.02 14.59 -4.88
CA SER A 452 -2.84 14.22 -4.08
C SER A 452 -3.12 13.06 -3.12
N PRO A 453 -2.27 12.01 -3.08
CA PRO A 453 -2.31 10.96 -2.07
C PRO A 453 -2.16 11.47 -0.63
N LYS A 454 -1.76 12.74 -0.44
CA LYS A 454 -1.61 13.40 0.86
C LYS A 454 -2.86 14.17 1.31
N ARG A 455 -3.96 14.19 0.55
CA ARG A 455 -5.15 15.04 0.79
C ARG A 455 -6.01 14.69 2.02
N MET A 456 -5.40 14.11 3.04
CA MET A 456 -5.94 13.49 4.25
C MET A 456 -6.76 14.41 5.18
N ALA A 457 -7.10 15.64 4.76
CA ALA A 457 -8.02 16.51 5.48
C ALA A 457 -9.48 15.99 5.44
N SER A 458 -9.82 15.08 4.52
CA SER A 458 -11.11 14.36 4.49
C SER A 458 -11.20 13.21 5.52
N ILE A 459 -10.08 12.74 6.10
CA ILE A 459 -10.04 11.59 7.03
C ILE A 459 -10.88 11.81 8.29
N VAL A 460 -10.97 13.05 8.80
CA VAL A 460 -11.79 13.32 9.99
C VAL A 460 -13.29 13.09 9.70
N LYS A 461 -13.73 13.27 8.45
CA LYS A 461 -15.12 13.07 8.02
C LYS A 461 -15.39 11.64 7.52
N SER A 462 -14.38 10.94 7.01
CA SER A 462 -14.48 9.58 6.48
C SER A 462 -14.09 8.47 7.47
N LEU A 463 -13.68 8.82 8.70
CA LEU A 463 -13.40 7.85 9.78
C LEU A 463 -14.49 6.77 9.93
N PRO A 464 -15.81 7.09 9.95
CA PRO A 464 -16.84 6.06 10.06
C PRO A 464 -16.88 5.10 8.86
N SER A 465 -16.70 5.60 7.63
CA SER A 465 -16.69 4.75 6.42
C SER A 465 -15.41 3.92 6.31
N MET A 466 -14.26 4.46 6.72
CA MET A 466 -13.01 3.71 6.86
C MET A 466 -13.14 2.57 7.86
N VAL A 467 -13.76 2.83 9.02
CA VAL A 467 -14.03 1.79 10.02
C VAL A 467 -14.99 0.73 9.48
N ALA A 468 -16.08 1.14 8.81
CA ALA A 468 -17.04 0.22 8.19
C ALA A 468 -16.41 -0.63 7.07
N HIS A 469 -15.48 -0.05 6.32
CA HIS A 469 -14.69 -0.73 5.30
C HIS A 469 -13.71 -1.74 5.92
N ASP A 470 -12.90 -1.34 6.92
CA ASP A 470 -11.92 -2.19 7.59
C ASP A 470 -12.54 -3.36 8.39
N LEU A 471 -13.53 -3.09 9.23
CA LEU A 471 -14.87 -3.58 8.92
C LEU A 471 -15.11 -4.93 8.26
N GLN A 472 -15.80 -4.72 7.15
CA GLN A 472 -16.12 -5.66 6.15
C GLN A 472 -14.88 -6.43 5.67
N VAL A 473 -13.75 -5.77 5.42
CA VAL A 473 -12.49 -6.40 5.01
C VAL A 473 -12.06 -7.47 6.00
N ASN A 474 -12.10 -7.17 7.31
CA ASN A 474 -11.77 -8.12 8.36
C ASN A 474 -12.81 -9.23 8.53
N SER A 475 -14.08 -8.93 8.23
CA SER A 475 -15.14 -9.94 8.23
C SER A 475 -14.89 -11.03 7.17
N GLN A 476 -14.18 -10.72 6.08
CA GLN A 476 -13.85 -11.70 5.04
C GLN A 476 -12.87 -12.77 5.51
N TYR A 477 -12.12 -12.56 6.60
CA TYR A 477 -11.33 -13.63 7.21
C TYR A 477 -12.20 -14.76 7.80
N LYS A 478 -13.52 -14.57 7.97
CA LYS A 478 -14.47 -15.68 8.26
C LYS A 478 -14.43 -16.78 7.21
N ARG A 479 -13.98 -16.48 5.98
CA ARG A 479 -13.78 -17.47 4.91
C ARG A 479 -12.82 -18.62 5.30
N PHE A 480 -11.93 -18.40 6.26
CA PHE A 480 -11.10 -19.46 6.86
C PHE A 480 -11.92 -20.57 7.56
N LEU A 481 -13.20 -20.34 7.83
CA LEU A 481 -14.12 -21.30 8.45
C LEU A 481 -15.05 -21.97 7.41
N GLN A 482 -14.97 -21.58 6.14
CA GLN A 482 -15.85 -22.05 5.09
C GLN A 482 -15.09 -22.91 4.08
N THR A 483 -15.80 -23.85 3.45
CA THR A 483 -15.33 -24.68 2.34
C THR A 483 -16.43 -24.74 1.29
N ASP A 484 -16.07 -24.69 0.00
CA ASP A 484 -17.06 -24.77 -1.09
C ASP A 484 -17.41 -26.22 -1.42
N ILE A 485 -16.41 -27.10 -1.28
CA ILE A 485 -16.50 -28.52 -1.52
C ILE A 485 -15.92 -29.30 -0.34
N THR A 486 -16.38 -30.53 -0.14
CA THR A 486 -15.80 -31.46 0.85
C THR A 486 -14.93 -32.52 0.18
N ASP A 487 -15.25 -32.87 -1.07
CA ASP A 487 -14.49 -33.76 -1.93
C ASP A 487 -14.22 -33.09 -3.30
N ILE A 488 -13.03 -33.34 -3.86
CA ILE A 488 -12.64 -32.85 -5.18
C ILE A 488 -13.48 -33.53 -6.27
N GLU A 489 -13.98 -34.74 -6.02
CA GLU A 489 -14.86 -35.44 -6.97
C GLU A 489 -16.24 -34.79 -7.13
N ASP A 490 -16.65 -33.92 -6.21
CA ASP A 490 -17.87 -33.12 -6.33
C ASP A 490 -17.72 -31.98 -7.36
N LEU A 491 -16.49 -31.64 -7.74
CA LEU A 491 -16.21 -30.52 -8.63
C LEU A 491 -16.48 -30.90 -10.10
N GLY A 492 -17.42 -30.19 -10.73
CA GLY A 492 -17.71 -30.33 -12.16
C GLY A 492 -16.54 -29.91 -13.06
N ARG A 493 -16.58 -30.34 -14.33
CA ARG A 493 -15.62 -29.89 -15.36
C ARG A 493 -15.77 -28.39 -15.62
N GLY A 494 -14.65 -27.71 -15.83
CA GLY A 494 -14.61 -26.26 -16.05
C GLY A 494 -14.94 -25.42 -14.80
N MET A 495 -14.93 -26.03 -13.60
CA MET A 495 -15.27 -25.38 -12.33
C MET A 495 -14.05 -25.33 -11.41
N GLY A 496 -14.06 -24.34 -10.53
CA GLY A 496 -13.12 -24.22 -9.42
C GLY A 496 -13.86 -24.08 -8.11
N ALA A 497 -13.16 -24.30 -7.01
CA ALA A 497 -13.69 -24.25 -5.66
C ALA A 497 -12.54 -24.15 -4.64
N VAL A 498 -12.83 -23.69 -3.43
CA VAL A 498 -11.91 -23.82 -2.30
C VAL A 498 -12.28 -25.00 -1.43
N LEU A 499 -11.29 -25.86 -1.20
CA LEU A 499 -11.32 -26.94 -0.23
C LEU A 499 -10.59 -26.49 1.04
N ASN A 500 -11.31 -26.41 2.16
CA ASN A 500 -10.79 -25.97 3.44
C ASN A 500 -11.11 -27.00 4.53
N LYS A 501 -10.18 -27.94 4.76
CA LYS A 501 -10.33 -28.98 5.79
C LYS A 501 -9.74 -28.49 7.11
N VAL A 502 -10.45 -28.72 8.20
CA VAL A 502 -9.99 -28.40 9.56
C VAL A 502 -8.61 -29.01 9.82
N GLY A 503 -7.67 -28.18 10.28
CA GLY A 503 -6.27 -28.58 10.53
C GLY A 503 -5.36 -28.59 9.30
N SER A 504 -5.82 -28.13 8.14
CA SER A 504 -5.00 -28.01 6.92
C SER A 504 -5.06 -26.60 6.33
N LYS A 505 -4.08 -26.26 5.49
CA LYS A 505 -4.11 -25.00 4.72
C LYS A 505 -5.17 -25.10 3.63
N PRO A 506 -5.95 -24.04 3.38
CA PRO A 506 -6.99 -24.05 2.36
C PRO A 506 -6.39 -24.15 0.95
N ILE A 507 -7.03 -24.93 0.09
CA ILE A 507 -6.56 -25.27 -1.25
C ILE A 507 -7.59 -24.76 -2.26
N ALA A 508 -7.13 -24.01 -3.26
CA ALA A 508 -7.90 -23.64 -4.43
C ALA A 508 -7.76 -24.76 -5.47
N VAL A 509 -8.88 -25.34 -5.89
CA VAL A 509 -8.93 -26.48 -6.80
C VAL A 509 -9.62 -26.04 -8.08
N TYR A 510 -9.04 -26.36 -9.23
CA TYR A 510 -9.68 -26.18 -10.54
C TYR A 510 -9.69 -27.50 -11.30
N ARG A 511 -10.85 -27.86 -11.85
CA ARG A 511 -11.00 -29.00 -12.76
C ARG A 511 -11.22 -28.49 -14.18
N ASP A 512 -10.32 -28.84 -15.09
CA ASP A 512 -10.43 -28.43 -16.50
C ASP A 512 -11.55 -29.17 -17.26
N GLU A 513 -11.73 -28.82 -18.53
CA GLU A 513 -12.76 -29.39 -19.41
C GLU A 513 -12.51 -30.87 -19.73
N GLU A 514 -11.25 -31.29 -19.71
CA GLU A 514 -10.83 -32.68 -19.88
C GLU A 514 -11.02 -33.51 -18.60
N GLY A 515 -11.21 -32.85 -17.45
CA GLY A 515 -11.43 -33.44 -16.14
C GLY A 515 -10.17 -33.56 -15.28
N ASN A 516 -9.03 -33.01 -15.71
CA ASN A 516 -7.81 -32.97 -14.91
C ASN A 516 -7.96 -31.93 -13.80
N VAL A 517 -7.45 -32.29 -12.61
CA VAL A 517 -7.50 -31.43 -11.43
C VAL A 517 -6.15 -30.77 -11.21
N LYS A 518 -6.18 -29.49 -10.86
CA LYS A 518 -5.02 -28.67 -10.52
C LYS A 518 -5.26 -28.01 -9.17
N GLN A 519 -4.22 -27.91 -8.35
CA GLN A 519 -4.33 -27.38 -7.00
C GLN A 519 -3.31 -26.28 -6.72
N TYR A 520 -3.80 -25.23 -6.07
CA TYR A 520 -3.02 -24.06 -5.66
C TYR A 520 -3.35 -23.73 -4.20
N SER A 521 -2.50 -22.94 -3.54
CA SER A 521 -2.85 -22.36 -2.25
C SER A 521 -4.06 -21.45 -2.43
N ALA A 522 -5.08 -21.59 -1.59
CA ALA A 522 -6.18 -20.63 -1.56
C ALA A 522 -5.80 -19.33 -0.83
N LEU A 523 -4.59 -19.22 -0.28
CA LEU A 523 -4.13 -18.03 0.44
C LEU A 523 -3.55 -17.03 -0.55
N CYS A 524 -4.21 -15.88 -0.68
CA CYS A 524 -3.72 -14.76 -1.46
C CYS A 524 -2.31 -14.33 -0.98
N PRO A 525 -1.29 -14.25 -1.86
CA PRO A 525 0.06 -13.89 -1.48
C PRO A 525 0.19 -12.51 -0.82
N HIS A 526 -0.76 -11.60 -1.06
CA HIS A 526 -0.77 -10.24 -0.51
C HIS A 526 -0.93 -10.23 1.03
N LEU A 527 -2.12 -10.59 1.53
CA LEU A 527 -2.48 -10.53 2.96
C LEU A 527 -3.17 -11.81 3.47
N LYS A 528 -2.92 -12.94 2.79
CA LYS A 528 -3.35 -14.28 3.18
C LYS A 528 -4.87 -14.46 3.31
N GLY A 529 -5.65 -13.62 2.66
CA GLY A 529 -7.09 -13.86 2.49
C GLY A 529 -7.35 -15.13 1.70
N VAL A 530 -8.36 -15.90 2.11
CA VAL A 530 -8.81 -17.08 1.37
C VAL A 530 -9.59 -16.62 0.14
N VAL A 531 -9.16 -17.03 -1.05
CA VAL A 531 -9.81 -16.67 -2.32
C VAL A 531 -11.18 -17.35 -2.48
N CYS A 532 -11.99 -16.82 -3.39
CA CYS A 532 -13.29 -17.35 -3.78
C CYS A 532 -13.30 -17.64 -5.28
N TRP A 533 -14.02 -18.67 -5.71
CA TRP A 533 -14.14 -18.97 -7.14
C TRP A 533 -15.16 -18.04 -7.81
N ASN A 534 -14.75 -17.40 -8.89
CA ASN A 534 -15.59 -16.62 -9.79
C ASN A 534 -15.97 -17.49 -10.99
N THR A 535 -17.24 -17.88 -11.05
CA THR A 535 -17.74 -18.81 -12.07
C THR A 535 -17.77 -18.17 -13.46
N THR A 536 -18.06 -16.87 -13.52
CA THR A 536 -18.19 -16.12 -14.78
C THR A 536 -16.86 -15.89 -15.46
N GLU A 537 -15.87 -15.35 -14.73
CA GLU A 537 -14.56 -15.06 -15.31
C GLU A 537 -13.56 -16.20 -15.15
N LYS A 538 -13.95 -17.32 -14.54
CA LYS A 538 -13.09 -18.49 -14.29
C LYS A 538 -11.79 -18.09 -13.58
N SER A 539 -11.93 -17.32 -12.50
CA SER A 539 -10.84 -16.78 -11.71
C SER A 539 -11.02 -17.09 -10.22
N PHE A 540 -9.93 -17.01 -9.46
CA PHE A 540 -9.96 -16.98 -8.02
C PHE A 540 -9.79 -15.53 -7.55
N ASP A 541 -10.78 -15.02 -6.83
CA ASP A 541 -10.87 -13.61 -6.45
C ASP A 541 -10.67 -13.50 -4.93
N CYS A 542 -9.79 -12.59 -4.49
CA CYS A 542 -9.53 -12.36 -3.08
C CYS A 542 -10.54 -11.34 -2.53
N PRO A 543 -11.39 -11.70 -1.55
CA PRO A 543 -12.45 -10.83 -1.06
C PRO A 543 -11.95 -9.65 -0.20
N ILE A 544 -10.65 -9.63 0.13
CA ILE A 544 -10.07 -8.71 1.10
C ILE A 544 -9.56 -7.42 0.42
N HIS A 545 -8.76 -7.55 -0.63
CA HIS A 545 -8.15 -6.39 -1.33
C HIS A 545 -8.26 -6.50 -2.86
N GLY A 546 -9.22 -7.28 -3.36
CA GLY A 546 -9.52 -7.33 -4.79
C GLY A 546 -8.46 -7.97 -5.69
N SER A 547 -7.43 -8.66 -5.15
CA SER A 547 -6.49 -9.41 -5.99
C SER A 547 -7.21 -10.55 -6.71
N ARG A 548 -6.95 -10.72 -8.01
CA ARG A 548 -7.55 -11.79 -8.81
C ARG A 548 -6.48 -12.65 -9.44
N PHE A 549 -6.77 -13.94 -9.53
CA PHE A 549 -5.90 -14.96 -10.09
C PHE A 549 -6.64 -15.74 -11.16
N SER A 550 -5.99 -16.08 -12.27
CA SER A 550 -6.60 -16.97 -13.26
C SER A 550 -6.90 -18.36 -12.66
N ARG A 551 -7.66 -19.19 -13.37
CA ARG A 551 -7.83 -20.62 -13.03
C ARG A 551 -6.52 -21.40 -12.90
N GLU A 552 -5.44 -20.91 -13.50
CA GLU A 552 -4.07 -21.43 -13.37
C GLU A 552 -3.28 -20.81 -12.20
N GLY A 553 -3.93 -19.99 -11.37
CA GLY A 553 -3.34 -19.31 -10.22
C GLY A 553 -2.45 -18.11 -10.56
N ILE A 554 -2.46 -17.64 -11.82
CA ILE A 554 -1.62 -16.51 -12.26
C ILE A 554 -2.24 -15.20 -11.80
N CYS A 555 -1.46 -14.29 -11.21
CA CYS A 555 -1.96 -12.99 -10.80
C CYS A 555 -2.38 -12.13 -12.02
N VAL A 556 -3.68 -11.85 -12.12
CA VAL A 556 -4.28 -11.08 -13.21
C VAL A 556 -4.73 -9.68 -12.76
N MET A 557 -4.85 -9.46 -11.45
CA MET A 557 -5.13 -8.17 -10.83
C MET A 557 -4.44 -8.07 -9.47
N GLY A 558 -3.79 -6.92 -9.21
CA GLY A 558 -3.11 -6.61 -7.96
C GLY A 558 -4.06 -6.38 -6.77
N PRO A 559 -3.55 -6.06 -5.57
CA PRO A 559 -2.16 -5.74 -5.20
C PRO A 559 -1.23 -6.94 -5.00
N SER A 560 -1.67 -8.18 -5.21
CA SER A 560 -0.77 -9.33 -5.12
C SER A 560 0.41 -9.21 -6.11
N LYS A 561 1.63 -9.27 -5.58
CA LYS A 561 2.86 -9.24 -6.38
C LYS A 561 3.16 -10.55 -7.08
N GLY A 562 2.54 -11.66 -6.66
CA GLY A 562 2.87 -12.99 -7.16
C GLY A 562 1.63 -13.86 -7.38
N ASN A 563 1.85 -15.01 -8.03
CA ASN A 563 0.85 -16.02 -8.32
C ASN A 563 0.44 -16.79 -7.05
N LEU A 564 -0.69 -17.50 -7.09
CA LEU A 564 -1.00 -18.54 -6.11
C LEU A 564 0.05 -19.65 -6.20
N ALA A 565 0.55 -20.10 -5.05
CA ALA A 565 1.56 -21.15 -5.02
C ALA A 565 0.95 -22.50 -5.45
N PRO A 566 1.55 -23.24 -6.41
CA PRO A 566 1.06 -24.57 -6.77
C PRO A 566 1.24 -25.55 -5.61
N VAL A 567 0.25 -26.42 -5.41
CA VAL A 567 0.25 -27.47 -4.37
C VAL A 567 0.62 -28.83 -4.94
N ASP A 568 0.34 -29.07 -6.23
CA ASP A 568 0.68 -30.30 -6.94
C ASP A 568 1.50 -30.05 -8.22
N GLU A 569 2.09 -31.12 -8.75
CA GLU A 569 2.88 -31.08 -10.00
C GLU A 569 2.04 -30.66 -11.21
N ALA A 570 0.74 -30.94 -11.18
CA ALA A 570 -0.19 -30.53 -12.23
C ALA A 570 -0.34 -29.00 -12.26
N GLY A 571 -0.60 -28.37 -11.11
CA GLY A 571 -0.68 -26.91 -10.99
C GLY A 571 0.64 -26.22 -11.32
N LYS A 572 1.77 -26.81 -10.91
CA LYS A 572 3.10 -26.29 -11.29
C LYS A 572 3.33 -26.32 -12.80
N ALA A 573 3.03 -27.44 -13.45
CA ALA A 573 3.16 -27.58 -14.90
C ALA A 573 2.25 -26.60 -15.65
N ASP A 574 1.04 -26.35 -15.13
CA ASP A 574 0.08 -25.41 -15.72
C ASP A 574 0.63 -23.98 -15.73
N GLN A 575 1.17 -23.52 -14.59
CA GLN A 575 1.79 -22.19 -14.51
C GLN A 575 3.02 -22.05 -15.43
N GLU A 576 3.86 -23.09 -15.53
CA GLU A 576 5.02 -23.12 -16.43
C GLU A 576 4.61 -23.04 -17.90
N ASN A 577 3.56 -23.79 -18.30
CA ASN A 577 3.07 -23.82 -19.68
C ASN A 577 2.49 -22.47 -20.12
N VAL A 578 1.76 -21.79 -19.23
CA VAL A 578 1.16 -20.49 -19.52
C VAL A 578 2.24 -19.41 -19.62
N ALA A 579 3.29 -19.46 -18.79
CA ALA A 579 4.43 -18.54 -18.84
C ALA A 579 5.31 -18.66 -20.11
N GLY A 580 5.01 -19.59 -21.03
CA GLY A 580 5.74 -19.75 -22.29
C GLY A 580 7.11 -20.43 -22.16
N ASP A 581 7.43 -21.01 -21.00
CA ASP A 581 8.73 -21.61 -20.74
C ASP A 581 8.78 -23.05 -21.27
N ASN A 582 8.89 -23.19 -22.61
CA ASN A 582 9.10 -24.47 -23.31
C ASN A 582 10.51 -25.06 -23.04
N ARG A 583 10.97 -25.12 -21.79
CA ARG A 583 12.28 -25.65 -21.37
C ARG A 583 12.24 -27.04 -20.74
N ARG A 584 11.17 -27.80 -20.92
CA ARG A 584 11.08 -29.20 -20.43
C ARG A 584 12.00 -30.22 -21.13
N ALA A 585 12.89 -29.81 -22.04
CA ALA A 585 13.85 -30.72 -22.66
C ALA A 585 15.30 -30.60 -22.16
N SER A 586 15.64 -29.68 -21.24
CA SER A 586 17.08 -29.41 -20.95
C SER A 586 17.46 -29.31 -19.47
N VAL A 587 16.51 -29.25 -18.54
CA VAL A 587 16.82 -28.94 -17.13
C VAL A 587 16.93 -30.19 -16.23
N LEU A 588 16.53 -31.37 -16.71
CA LEU A 588 16.73 -32.63 -15.96
C LEU A 588 18.21 -33.10 -15.92
N ALA A 589 19.13 -32.41 -16.61
CA ALA A 589 20.55 -32.73 -16.66
C ALA A 589 21.43 -31.81 -15.81
N LEU A 590 20.87 -30.77 -15.16
CA LEU A 590 21.66 -29.81 -14.36
C LEU A 590 21.35 -29.85 -12.85
N THR A 591 20.48 -30.74 -12.39
CA THR A 591 20.11 -30.88 -10.97
C THR A 591 21.14 -31.68 -10.14
N LEU A 592 22.36 -31.89 -10.65
CA LEU A 592 23.41 -32.66 -9.95
C LEU A 592 24.79 -31.98 -9.89
N ALA A 593 24.90 -30.70 -10.24
CA ALA A 593 26.17 -29.99 -10.14
C ALA A 593 25.95 -28.53 -9.74
N THR A 594 25.85 -28.29 -8.42
CA THR A 594 26.49 -27.20 -7.65
C THR A 594 25.74 -27.00 -6.33
N ALA A 595 25.91 -27.96 -5.43
CA ALA A 595 25.96 -27.67 -4.01
C ALA A 595 27.38 -27.16 -3.71
N ALA A 596 27.56 -25.84 -3.64
CA ALA A 596 28.67 -25.12 -2.98
C ALA A 596 28.64 -23.65 -3.43
N SER A 597 28.88 -22.74 -2.47
CA SER A 597 29.01 -21.27 -2.61
C SER A 597 27.66 -20.52 -2.65
N ALA A 598 27.36 -19.51 -1.85
CA ALA A 598 28.17 -18.66 -0.98
C ALA A 598 27.27 -18.02 0.11
N VAL A 599 27.90 -17.67 1.24
CA VAL A 599 27.35 -16.85 2.31
C VAL A 599 26.99 -15.46 1.76
N VAL A 600 25.72 -15.06 1.87
CA VAL A 600 25.21 -13.74 1.49
C VAL A 600 25.09 -12.89 2.76
N ILE A 601 25.77 -11.74 2.78
CA ILE A 601 25.56 -10.70 3.80
C ILE A 601 24.27 -9.94 3.42
N PRO A 602 23.32 -9.70 4.33
CA PRO A 602 22.02 -9.12 3.95
C PRO A 602 22.09 -7.61 3.72
N GLU A 603 21.47 -7.15 2.63
CA GLU A 603 21.40 -5.73 2.22
C GLU A 603 20.10 -4.99 2.67
N SER A 604 19.32 -5.54 3.61
CA SER A 604 18.09 -4.90 4.13
C SER A 604 18.01 -4.91 5.67
N PHE A 605 17.24 -3.98 6.26
CA PHE A 605 17.08 -3.85 7.71
C PHE A 605 16.42 -5.09 8.34
N ASP A 606 15.48 -5.74 7.62
CA ASP A 606 14.92 -7.04 8.00
C ASP A 606 15.91 -8.20 7.77
N GLY A 607 16.74 -8.12 6.74
CA GLY A 607 17.83 -9.07 6.49
C GLY A 607 18.88 -9.06 7.60
N LEU A 608 19.22 -7.89 8.15
CA LEU A 608 20.14 -7.74 9.26
C LEU A 608 19.55 -8.30 10.58
N ASN A 609 18.24 -8.19 10.77
CA ASN A 609 17.54 -8.77 11.92
C ASN A 609 17.41 -10.30 11.80
N ASN A 610 17.12 -10.82 10.60
CA ASN A 610 17.09 -12.26 10.34
C ASN A 610 18.49 -12.88 10.42
N PHE A 611 19.54 -12.17 10.01
CA PHE A 611 20.94 -12.59 10.18
C PHE A 611 21.35 -12.63 11.66
N LYS A 612 20.86 -11.68 12.47
CA LYS A 612 20.99 -11.74 13.94
C LYS A 612 20.21 -12.91 14.53
N ASP A 613 19.04 -13.25 13.98
CA ASP A 613 18.24 -14.39 14.43
C ASP A 613 18.86 -15.74 14.03
N ASP A 614 19.52 -15.86 12.86
CA ASP A 614 20.30 -17.04 12.46
C ASP A 614 21.56 -17.24 13.33
N ILE A 615 22.22 -16.14 13.70
CA ILE A 615 23.30 -16.16 14.70
C ILE A 615 22.73 -16.58 16.07
N LYS A 616 21.57 -16.07 16.47
CA LYS A 616 20.92 -16.40 17.75
C LYS A 616 20.47 -17.86 17.84
N HIS A 617 19.89 -18.43 16.78
CA HIS A 617 19.52 -19.85 16.73
C HIS A 617 20.75 -20.78 16.79
N THR A 618 21.89 -20.32 16.27
CA THR A 618 23.19 -21.00 16.41
C THR A 618 23.76 -20.90 17.84
N LEU A 619 23.41 -19.83 18.57
CA LEU A 619 23.92 -19.53 19.92
C LEU A 619 23.13 -20.19 21.07
N GLU A 620 21.86 -20.57 20.86
CA GLU A 620 21.02 -21.24 21.87
C GLU A 620 21.52 -22.66 22.24
N GLY A 621 22.48 -23.22 21.50
CA GLY A 621 23.07 -24.54 21.73
C GLY A 621 24.46 -24.59 22.38
N ILE A 622 25.07 -23.46 22.79
CA ILE A 622 26.50 -23.42 23.11
C ILE A 622 26.77 -23.36 24.64
N PRO A 623 27.51 -24.32 25.24
CA PRO A 623 27.86 -24.29 26.66
C PRO A 623 28.77 -23.12 27.06
N ASN A 624 28.66 -22.71 28.33
CA ASN A 624 29.33 -21.60 29.04
C ASN A 624 30.86 -21.37 28.81
N ARG A 625 31.58 -22.23 28.09
CA ARG A 625 33.03 -22.09 27.82
C ARG A 625 33.38 -21.22 26.61
N LEU A 626 32.43 -20.84 25.75
CA LEU A 626 32.69 -20.08 24.52
C LEU A 626 32.43 -18.56 24.60
N ARG A 627 32.09 -18.04 25.78
CA ARG A 627 31.83 -16.61 26.03
C ARG A 627 32.95 -15.68 25.53
N LYS A 628 34.20 -16.16 25.55
CA LYS A 628 35.40 -15.43 25.10
C LYS A 628 35.51 -15.30 23.56
N SER A 629 34.99 -16.27 22.80
CA SER A 629 34.98 -16.21 21.32
C SER A 629 33.85 -15.32 20.78
N LEU A 630 32.78 -15.17 21.56
CA LEU A 630 31.67 -14.28 21.26
C LEU A 630 32.10 -12.82 21.41
N ASP A 631 32.95 -12.53 22.40
CA ASP A 631 33.54 -11.20 22.59
C ASP A 631 34.39 -10.79 21.38
N GLU A 632 35.25 -11.67 20.88
CA GLU A 632 36.11 -11.43 19.72
C GLU A 632 35.30 -11.22 18.42
N ALA A 633 34.25 -12.01 18.18
CA ALA A 633 33.41 -11.89 16.98
C ALA A 633 32.54 -10.62 16.98
N THR A 634 32.07 -10.17 18.14
CA THR A 634 31.25 -8.95 18.27
C THR A 634 32.11 -7.69 18.14
N ASP A 635 33.34 -7.73 18.65
CA ASP A 635 34.31 -6.64 18.52
C ASP A 635 34.81 -6.54 17.06
N GLN A 636 34.93 -7.67 16.35
CA GLN A 636 35.28 -7.72 14.93
C GLN A 636 34.15 -7.21 14.01
N LEU A 637 32.88 -7.55 14.29
CA LEU A 637 31.72 -7.01 13.56
C LEU A 637 31.56 -5.50 13.79
N SER A 638 31.84 -5.02 15.00
CA SER A 638 31.81 -3.59 15.32
C SER A 638 32.92 -2.81 14.58
N SER A 639 34.09 -3.42 14.44
CA SER A 639 35.22 -2.91 13.66
C SER A 639 34.95 -2.93 12.14
N GLU A 640 34.28 -3.95 11.62
CA GLU A 640 33.93 -4.04 10.20
C GLU A 640 32.78 -3.09 9.82
N ILE A 641 31.80 -2.89 10.69
CA ILE A 641 30.77 -1.84 10.54
C ILE A 641 31.41 -0.44 10.59
N ALA A 642 32.39 -0.24 11.48
CA ALA A 642 33.19 0.98 11.56
C ALA A 642 33.98 1.26 10.28
N ALA A 643 34.59 0.23 9.69
CA ALA A 643 35.35 0.35 8.45
C ALA A 643 34.46 0.54 7.20
N ALA A 644 33.27 -0.07 7.16
CA ALA A 644 32.33 0.03 6.03
C ALA A 644 31.69 1.43 5.89
N ILE A 645 31.65 2.21 6.97
CA ILE A 645 31.12 3.59 6.99
C ILE A 645 32.14 4.61 6.45
N HIS A 646 33.41 4.22 6.28
CA HIS A 646 34.53 5.12 6.02
C HIS A 646 34.60 5.70 4.58
N ASN A 647 33.84 5.18 3.61
CA ASN A 647 34.08 5.43 2.17
C ASN A 647 33.15 6.43 1.46
N LYS A 648 32.56 7.40 2.16
CA LYS A 648 31.89 8.54 1.50
C LYS A 648 32.03 9.81 2.33
N VAL A 649 32.94 10.70 1.91
CA VAL A 649 32.81 12.18 1.82
C VAL A 649 34.22 12.72 1.52
N GLN A 650 34.43 13.23 0.30
CA GLN A 650 35.56 14.09 -0.06
C GLN A 650 35.10 15.55 0.04
N ASP A 651 35.95 16.37 0.69
CA ASP A 651 36.09 17.83 0.73
C ASP A 651 34.91 18.79 1.00
N GLU A 652 35.06 19.64 2.05
CA GLU A 652 34.89 21.12 2.05
C GLU A 652 34.74 21.71 3.49
N GLU A 653 35.72 22.50 3.96
CA GLU A 653 35.76 23.37 5.16
C GLU A 653 35.51 22.77 6.58
N ALA A 654 36.25 23.25 7.59
CA ALA A 654 36.13 22.78 8.98
C ALA A 654 34.90 23.37 9.69
N PHE A 655 34.12 22.53 10.41
CA PHE A 655 32.88 22.93 11.10
C PHE A 655 33.10 23.97 12.23
N PHE A 656 34.27 23.92 12.87
CA PHE A 656 34.83 25.01 13.68
C PHE A 656 36.29 25.23 13.23
N PRO A 657 36.80 26.48 13.22
CA PRO A 657 38.18 26.75 12.87
C PRO A 657 39.14 26.16 13.93
N THR A 658 40.01 25.22 13.55
CA THR A 658 41.03 24.60 14.42
C THR A 658 42.34 25.39 14.41
N THR A 659 43.14 25.28 15.47
CA THR A 659 44.49 25.90 15.54
C THR A 659 45.67 24.93 15.64
N ASP A 660 45.49 23.62 15.88
CA ASP A 660 46.64 22.70 16.01
C ASP A 660 46.39 21.30 15.43
N GLU A 661 47.46 20.75 14.84
CA GLU A 661 47.62 19.42 14.26
C GLU A 661 47.97 18.38 15.34
N ASP A 662 46.98 17.77 15.99
CA ASP A 662 47.19 16.51 16.74
C ASP A 662 45.88 15.70 16.72
N SER A 663 45.79 14.73 15.81
CA SER A 663 44.67 13.78 15.74
C SER A 663 45.11 12.41 16.24
N ASP A 664 44.55 11.97 17.36
CA ASP A 664 44.65 10.60 17.89
C ASP A 664 44.03 9.57 16.92
N GLU A 665 44.68 8.40 16.80
CA GLU A 665 44.43 7.33 15.82
C GLU A 665 43.10 6.53 15.98
N ASP A 666 42.19 6.90 16.89
CA ASP A 666 40.91 6.17 17.10
C ASP A 666 39.69 6.78 16.32
N ALA A 667 39.95 7.60 15.29
CA ALA A 667 38.96 8.47 14.64
C ALA A 667 38.60 8.07 13.19
N SER A 668 37.56 7.25 12.96
CA SER A 668 37.17 6.92 11.56
C SER A 668 35.71 6.51 11.25
N ILE A 669 34.69 6.89 12.06
CA ILE A 669 33.28 6.43 11.87
C ILE A 669 32.25 7.56 11.62
N PHE A 670 32.54 8.83 11.96
CA PHE A 670 31.45 9.81 12.23
C PHE A 670 31.25 10.96 11.25
N GLY A 671 32.10 11.17 10.25
CA GLY A 671 32.10 12.42 9.47
C GLY A 671 32.58 13.59 10.34
N ARG A 672 33.73 14.18 9.98
CA ARG A 672 34.43 15.29 10.67
C ARG A 672 34.50 15.15 12.21
N THR A 673 35.59 14.60 12.72
CA THR A 673 35.86 14.51 14.16
C THR A 673 36.22 15.87 14.76
N GLY A 674 35.61 16.21 15.90
CA GLY A 674 35.81 17.47 16.60
C GLY A 674 37.17 17.60 17.30
N GLY A 675 37.66 18.84 17.37
CA GLY A 675 38.83 19.24 18.18
C GLY A 675 38.48 19.55 19.63
N ASP A 676 39.51 19.69 20.46
CA ASP A 676 39.39 20.15 21.85
C ASP A 676 39.31 21.69 21.89
N PHE A 677 38.18 22.23 22.33
CA PHE A 677 37.91 23.67 22.51
C PHE A 677 37.59 24.00 23.97
N THR A 678 38.26 23.33 24.91
CA THR A 678 38.06 23.54 26.36
C THR A 678 38.43 24.93 26.87
N ASP A 679 39.01 25.78 26.03
CA ASP A 679 39.22 27.20 26.27
C ASP A 679 37.93 28.04 26.10
N HIS A 680 36.90 27.50 25.45
CA HIS A 680 35.61 28.17 25.21
C HIS A 680 34.45 27.45 25.89
N THR A 681 33.46 28.21 26.40
CA THR A 681 32.17 27.64 26.80
C THR A 681 31.37 27.19 25.58
N THR A 682 30.36 26.35 25.79
CA THR A 682 29.43 25.93 24.73
C THR A 682 28.80 27.15 24.04
N TYR A 683 28.41 28.18 24.81
CA TYR A 683 27.89 29.45 24.27
C TYR A 683 28.90 30.17 23.37
N GLU A 684 30.15 30.31 23.83
CA GLU A 684 31.21 31.00 23.09
C GLU A 684 31.59 30.27 21.79
N LEU A 685 31.57 28.93 21.81
CA LEU A 685 31.95 28.12 20.66
C LEU A 685 30.89 28.18 19.56
N ILE A 686 29.59 28.04 19.87
CA ILE A 686 28.53 28.16 18.86
C ILE A 686 28.40 29.58 18.30
N ALA A 687 28.79 30.61 19.07
CA ALA A 687 28.82 32.00 18.60
C ALA A 687 29.86 32.22 17.49
N LYS A 688 30.91 31.39 17.46
CA LYS A 688 32.02 31.46 16.49
C LYS A 688 31.81 30.61 15.25
N SER A 689 30.85 29.68 15.25
CA SER A 689 30.62 28.81 14.09
C SER A 689 29.89 29.53 12.98
N ASN A 690 30.33 29.29 11.75
CA ASN A 690 29.60 29.75 10.57
C ASN A 690 28.34 28.93 10.26
N HIS A 691 28.17 27.76 10.89
CA HIS A 691 27.11 26.81 10.58
C HIS A 691 25.94 26.83 11.58
N THR A 692 26.00 27.63 12.64
CA THR A 692 25.00 27.62 13.73
C THR A 692 24.41 29.00 14.02
N LYS A 693 24.44 29.94 13.06
CA LYS A 693 24.02 31.33 13.26
C LYS A 693 22.54 31.47 13.58
N LYS A 694 21.68 30.72 12.89
CA LYS A 694 20.22 30.71 13.11
C LYS A 694 19.87 30.17 14.50
N PHE A 695 20.51 29.08 14.92
CA PHE A 695 20.34 28.55 16.28
C PHE A 695 20.88 29.52 17.33
N PHE A 696 22.07 30.08 17.12
CA PHE A 696 22.65 31.05 18.05
C PHE A 696 21.77 32.29 18.23
N LYS A 697 21.10 32.75 17.17
CA LYS A 697 20.11 33.82 17.28
C LYS A 697 18.96 33.47 18.24
N LEU A 698 18.44 32.25 18.21
CA LEU A 698 17.45 31.79 19.19
C LEU A 698 18.03 31.77 20.61
N VAL A 699 19.27 31.31 20.78
CA VAL A 699 19.96 31.34 22.08
C VAL A 699 20.09 32.77 22.60
N GLN A 700 20.34 33.77 21.73
CA GLN A 700 20.41 35.17 22.10
C GLN A 700 19.05 35.75 22.51
N GLU A 701 17.96 35.31 21.85
CA GLU A 701 16.59 35.73 22.17
C GLU A 701 16.09 35.12 23.50
N HIS A 702 16.66 33.99 23.94
CA HIS A 702 16.30 33.28 25.17
C HIS A 702 17.42 33.33 26.24
N GLU A 703 17.56 34.48 26.92
CA GLU A 703 18.66 34.75 27.86
C GLU A 703 18.92 33.67 28.92
N LYS A 704 17.87 33.03 29.45
CA LYS A 704 18.02 31.97 30.47
C LYS A 704 18.80 30.77 29.92
N PHE A 705 18.48 30.35 28.70
CA PHE A 705 19.16 29.26 28.02
C PHE A 705 20.59 29.67 27.63
N GLY A 706 20.79 30.90 27.15
CA GLY A 706 22.13 31.44 26.90
C GLY A 706 23.03 31.44 28.14
N LYS A 707 22.50 31.85 29.30
CA LYS A 707 23.21 31.77 30.59
C LYS A 707 23.55 30.34 30.99
N LEU A 708 22.66 29.38 30.71
CA LEU A 708 22.90 27.96 30.95
C LEU A 708 24.08 27.43 30.13
N LEU A 709 24.13 27.75 28.83
CA LEU A 709 25.23 27.35 27.93
C LEU A 709 26.57 28.03 28.24
N ASN A 710 26.56 29.16 28.95
CA ASN A 710 27.77 29.88 29.35
C ASN A 710 28.24 29.54 30.77
N SER A 711 27.40 28.87 31.58
CA SER A 711 27.76 28.46 32.93
C SER A 711 28.65 27.21 32.93
N THR A 712 29.61 27.16 33.85
CA THR A 712 30.47 25.99 34.09
C THR A 712 30.00 25.17 35.31
N ASP A 713 28.79 25.38 35.80
CA ASP A 713 28.26 24.71 37.00
C ASP A 713 27.91 23.23 36.76
N ALA A 714 27.65 22.86 35.51
CA ALA A 714 27.35 21.50 35.08
C ALA A 714 27.83 21.28 33.64
N ASN A 715 28.09 20.02 33.31
CA ASN A 715 28.45 19.64 31.95
C ASN A 715 27.22 19.18 31.17
N TYR A 716 27.09 19.65 29.93
CA TYR A 716 25.95 19.33 29.06
C TYR A 716 26.38 18.69 27.74
N THR A 717 25.43 18.09 27.04
CA THR A 717 25.59 17.69 25.64
C THR A 717 24.62 18.49 24.78
N LEU A 718 25.12 19.43 24.00
CA LEU A 718 24.30 20.22 23.10
C LEU A 718 24.22 19.55 21.73
N PHE A 719 23.02 19.13 21.33
CA PHE A 719 22.74 18.79 19.93
C PHE A 719 22.41 20.09 19.20
N VAL A 720 23.37 20.66 18.46
CA VAL A 720 23.18 21.95 17.79
C VAL A 720 22.65 21.74 16.37
N PRO A 721 21.47 22.26 16.01
CA PRO A 721 21.00 22.21 14.63
C PRO A 721 21.82 23.15 13.76
N THR A 722 22.22 22.68 12.58
CA THR A 722 22.87 23.54 11.58
C THR A 722 21.91 24.57 11.01
N ASP A 723 22.43 25.62 10.38
CA ASP A 723 21.61 26.63 9.71
C ASP A 723 20.72 26.02 8.60
N GLU A 724 21.22 24.98 7.94
CA GLU A 724 20.48 24.13 7.01
C GLU A 724 19.29 23.41 7.68
N ALA A 725 19.42 22.98 8.93
CA ALA A 725 18.33 22.31 9.65
C ALA A 725 17.05 23.16 9.73
N PHE A 726 17.17 24.50 9.73
CA PHE A 726 16.04 25.44 9.76
C PHE A 726 15.31 25.58 8.43
N GLU A 727 15.89 25.11 7.32
CA GLU A 727 15.26 25.17 5.99
C GLU A 727 14.19 24.07 5.82
N HIS A 728 14.17 23.09 6.73
CA HIS A 728 13.16 22.04 6.78
C HIS A 728 11.85 22.46 7.48
N ILE A 729 11.72 23.72 7.94
CA ILE A 729 10.49 24.22 8.57
C ILE A 729 9.46 24.57 7.47
N PRO A 730 8.24 24.01 7.49
CA PRO A 730 7.22 24.26 6.47
C PRO A 730 6.87 25.76 6.34
N HIS A 731 6.91 26.30 5.12
CA HIS A 731 6.68 27.73 4.84
C HIS A 731 5.21 28.19 4.90
N HIS A 732 4.28 27.36 5.40
CA HIS A 732 2.83 27.61 5.32
C HIS A 732 2.16 27.99 6.66
N HIS A 733 2.91 28.16 7.74
CA HIS A 733 2.35 28.67 9.00
C HIS A 733 2.39 30.21 9.02
N LYS A 734 1.20 30.84 9.13
CA LYS A 734 1.06 32.30 9.20
C LYS A 734 1.49 32.88 10.56
N ASP A 735 1.64 32.03 11.58
CA ASP A 735 1.91 32.45 12.96
C ASP A 735 3.28 31.96 13.44
N LYS A 736 4.03 32.85 14.11
CA LYS A 736 5.29 32.51 14.79
C LYS A 736 4.99 31.55 15.95
N PRO A 737 5.83 30.51 16.20
CA PRO A 737 5.69 29.68 17.40
C PRO A 737 5.73 30.53 18.68
N SER A 738 5.05 30.07 19.73
CA SER A 738 5.08 30.75 21.03
C SER A 738 6.49 30.70 21.63
N ASP A 739 6.87 31.72 22.39
CA ASP A 739 8.17 31.77 23.05
C ASP A 739 8.36 30.58 24.02
N GLU A 740 7.29 30.12 24.67
CA GLU A 740 7.29 28.92 25.52
C GLU A 740 7.67 27.66 24.73
N PHE A 741 7.07 27.45 23.56
CA PHE A 741 7.42 26.31 22.70
C PHE A 741 8.86 26.37 22.20
N VAL A 742 9.36 27.57 21.88
CA VAL A 742 10.77 27.74 21.49
C VAL A 742 11.70 27.43 22.66
N GLU A 743 11.35 27.83 23.89
CA GLU A 743 12.09 27.48 25.11
C GLU A 743 12.11 25.97 25.34
N ASP A 744 10.98 25.26 25.12
CA ASP A 744 10.92 23.80 25.19
C ASP A 744 11.82 23.13 24.16
N VAL A 745 11.80 23.63 22.90
CA VAL A 745 12.69 23.16 21.83
C VAL A 745 14.16 23.36 22.22
N LEU A 746 14.54 24.53 22.74
CA LEU A 746 15.92 24.78 23.17
C LEU A 746 16.36 23.83 24.30
N ASN A 747 15.52 23.66 25.33
CA ASN A 747 15.80 22.75 26.44
C ASN A 747 15.85 21.28 26.00
N TYR A 748 15.11 20.91 24.96
CA TYR A 748 15.12 19.56 24.39
C TYR A 748 16.38 19.24 23.58
N HIS A 749 17.05 20.26 23.01
CA HIS A 749 18.35 20.09 22.37
C HIS A 749 19.51 19.92 23.37
N LEU A 750 19.27 20.17 24.66
CA LEU A 750 20.31 20.17 25.69
C LEU A 750 20.22 18.92 26.57
N GLY A 751 21.10 17.96 26.32
CA GLY A 751 21.27 16.75 27.13
C GLY A 751 21.97 17.02 28.47
N ILE A 752 21.52 16.38 29.55
CA ILE A 752 22.11 16.49 30.89
C ILE A 752 23.33 15.57 31.00
N GLY A 753 24.52 16.13 31.23
CA GLY A 753 25.77 15.38 31.33
C GLY A 753 26.53 15.25 30.01
N GLU A 754 27.73 14.68 30.06
CA GLU A 754 28.57 14.47 28.88
C GLU A 754 28.29 13.14 28.19
N TYR A 755 27.85 13.23 26.94
CA TYR A 755 27.58 12.11 26.05
C TYR A 755 28.47 12.27 24.81
N PRO A 756 29.76 11.89 24.89
CA PRO A 756 30.57 11.76 23.69
C PRO A 756 29.93 10.73 22.75
N ALA A 757 30.21 10.80 21.45
CA ALA A 757 29.66 9.91 20.44
C ALA A 757 29.90 8.44 20.80
N SER A 758 31.06 8.11 21.37
CA SER A 758 31.37 6.77 21.90
C SER A 758 30.37 6.31 22.95
N ARG A 759 29.91 7.19 23.85
CA ARG A 759 28.84 6.90 24.79
C ARG A 759 27.48 6.82 24.11
N ILE A 760 27.17 7.74 23.18
CA ILE A 760 25.91 7.77 22.43
C ILE A 760 25.69 6.48 21.63
N LEU A 761 26.76 5.89 21.07
CA LEU A 761 26.70 4.60 20.38
C LEU A 761 26.11 3.49 21.26
N PHE A 762 26.27 3.60 22.58
CA PHE A 762 25.94 2.55 23.55
C PHE A 762 24.85 2.99 24.54
N THR A 763 24.29 4.18 24.38
CA THR A 763 23.12 4.64 25.12
C THR A 763 21.95 4.75 24.16
N HIS A 764 20.80 4.19 24.53
CA HIS A 764 19.59 4.22 23.71
C HIS A 764 18.76 5.48 23.89
N THR A 765 18.92 6.17 25.01
CA THR A 765 18.29 7.47 25.25
C THR A 765 19.23 8.45 25.98
N VAL A 766 18.92 9.74 25.90
CA VAL A 766 19.64 10.83 26.58
C VAL A 766 18.63 11.73 27.30
N PRO A 767 18.75 11.95 28.63
CA PRO A 767 17.87 12.87 29.35
C PRO A 767 18.19 14.32 28.97
N THR A 768 17.16 15.14 28.78
CA THR A 768 17.30 16.55 28.39
C THR A 768 16.97 17.50 29.54
N VAL A 769 17.27 18.79 29.38
CA VAL A 769 16.90 19.82 30.35
C VAL A 769 15.39 20.09 30.35
N LEU A 770 14.68 19.76 29.26
CA LEU A 770 13.22 19.86 29.19
C LEU A 770 12.60 18.91 30.23
N LYS A 771 11.79 19.45 31.13
CA LYS A 771 11.01 18.69 32.10
C LYS A 771 9.56 18.61 31.65
N GLU A 772 8.95 17.44 31.83
CA GLU A 772 7.55 17.22 31.48
C GLU A 772 6.74 16.87 32.72
N SER A 773 5.71 17.66 33.01
CA SER A 773 4.80 17.43 34.14
C SER A 773 4.06 16.10 33.99
N LEU A 774 3.73 15.71 32.76
CA LEU A 774 3.13 14.42 32.42
C LEU A 774 4.08 13.23 32.63
N LEU A 775 5.35 13.47 32.94
CA LEU A 775 6.32 12.45 33.35
C LEU A 775 6.68 12.55 34.85
N GLY A 776 5.95 13.37 35.63
CA GLY A 776 6.25 13.62 37.05
C GLY A 776 7.40 14.61 37.24
N ASP A 777 7.43 15.67 36.43
CA ASP A 777 8.49 16.70 36.36
C ASP A 777 9.89 16.12 36.11
N LYS A 778 9.94 14.96 35.44
CA LYS A 778 11.18 14.29 35.03
C LYS A 778 11.67 14.82 33.68
N PRO A 779 12.99 14.68 33.40
CA PRO A 779 13.55 14.96 32.09
C PRO A 779 12.82 14.23 30.95
N GLN A 780 12.40 14.97 29.93
CA GLN A 780 12.07 14.40 28.64
C GLN A 780 13.35 13.86 27.99
N ARG A 781 13.24 12.81 27.17
CA ARG A 781 14.40 12.09 26.65
C ARG A 781 14.48 12.16 25.14
N LEU A 782 15.71 12.16 24.64
CA LEU A 782 16.02 11.94 23.24
C LEU A 782 16.24 10.46 23.02
N ARG A 783 15.70 9.90 21.95
CA ARG A 783 16.04 8.55 21.49
C ARG A 783 17.30 8.60 20.65
N THR A 784 18.28 7.75 20.94
CA THR A 784 19.50 7.62 20.15
C THR A 784 19.58 6.23 19.52
N SER A 785 20.03 6.18 18.28
CA SER A 785 20.20 4.90 17.57
C SER A 785 21.32 4.99 16.54
N VAL A 786 21.93 3.85 16.25
CA VAL A 786 23.02 3.72 15.28
C VAL A 786 22.51 2.96 14.06
N GLY A 787 22.76 3.48 12.87
CA GLY A 787 22.49 2.78 11.62
C GLY A 787 23.67 2.92 10.65
N LEU A 788 23.55 2.30 9.48
CA LEU A 788 24.57 2.33 8.41
C LEU A 788 24.95 3.75 7.93
N SER A 789 24.12 4.76 8.25
CA SER A 789 24.33 6.17 7.88
C SER A 789 24.86 7.04 9.03
N GLY A 790 25.19 6.45 10.18
CA GLY A 790 25.67 7.14 11.37
C GLY A 790 24.66 7.15 12.54
N VAL A 791 24.93 8.00 13.53
CA VAL A 791 24.08 8.18 14.72
C VAL A 791 22.86 9.02 14.35
N ARG A 792 21.69 8.58 14.82
CA ARG A 792 20.42 9.30 14.70
C ARG A 792 19.85 9.62 16.07
N VAL A 793 19.28 10.81 16.17
CA VAL A 793 18.51 11.32 17.30
C VAL A 793 17.04 11.40 16.89
N ASN A 794 16.14 10.88 17.73
CA ASN A 794 14.70 10.80 17.51
C ASN A 794 14.28 10.17 16.17
N VAL A 795 15.06 9.21 15.66
CA VAL A 795 14.84 8.50 14.39
C VAL A 795 15.07 9.36 13.14
N TYR A 796 14.66 10.62 13.14
CA TYR A 796 14.66 11.50 11.96
C TYR A 796 15.91 12.38 11.82
N SER A 797 16.55 12.77 12.92
CA SER A 797 17.67 13.72 12.91
C SER A 797 19.00 12.96 12.88
N LYS A 798 19.86 13.27 11.92
CA LYS A 798 21.20 12.68 11.81
C LYS A 798 22.22 13.58 12.51
N VAL A 799 23.11 12.96 13.28
CA VAL A 799 24.30 13.63 13.78
C VAL A 799 25.34 13.69 12.66
N ILE A 800 25.75 14.89 12.27
CA ILE A 800 26.61 15.14 11.11
C ILE A 800 28.04 15.57 11.46
N ALA A 801 28.25 15.99 12.71
CA ALA A 801 29.58 16.22 13.28
C ALA A 801 29.52 16.00 14.79
N VAL A 802 30.58 15.46 15.38
CA VAL A 802 30.55 14.94 16.75
C VAL A 802 31.75 15.38 17.59
N ASN A 803 31.59 15.28 18.92
CA ASN A 803 32.67 15.35 19.90
C ASN A 803 33.42 16.67 19.97
N PHE A 804 32.77 17.81 19.68
CA PHE A 804 33.39 19.10 19.94
C PHE A 804 33.37 19.36 21.44
N LYS A 805 34.51 19.09 22.09
CA LYS A 805 34.65 19.25 23.52
C LYS A 805 34.80 20.72 23.86
N THR A 806 34.01 21.19 24.81
CA THR A 806 33.99 22.56 25.29
C THR A 806 34.34 22.58 26.77
N LYS A 807 34.49 23.77 27.34
CA LYS A 807 34.79 23.96 28.77
C LYS A 807 33.73 23.37 29.71
N ASN A 808 32.47 23.28 29.26
CA ASN A 808 31.31 22.90 30.06
C ASN A 808 30.42 21.86 29.36
N GLY A 809 30.98 21.05 28.46
CA GLY A 809 30.19 20.04 27.76
C GLY A 809 30.73 19.60 26.40
N ILE A 810 29.85 18.94 25.65
CA ILE A 810 30.14 18.42 24.31
C ILE A 810 29.08 18.93 23.34
N ILE A 811 29.49 19.31 22.13
CA ILE A 811 28.58 19.66 21.05
C ILE A 811 28.58 18.55 20.00
N HIS A 812 27.38 18.19 19.54
CA HIS A 812 27.13 17.39 18.35
C HIS A 812 26.26 18.19 17.37
N ALA A 813 26.67 18.30 16.11
CA ALA A 813 25.87 18.97 15.09
C ALA A 813 24.80 18.02 14.53
N VAL A 814 23.57 18.51 14.39
CA VAL A 814 22.44 17.74 13.84
C VAL A 814 21.82 18.42 12.64
N ASN A 815 21.34 17.64 11.68
CA ASN A 815 20.78 18.17 10.43
C ASN A 815 19.29 18.49 10.48
N ARG A 816 18.60 18.21 11.60
CA ARG A 816 17.20 18.56 11.83
C ARG A 816 17.00 19.08 13.24
N ILE A 817 16.10 20.05 13.37
CA ILE A 817 15.65 20.58 14.66
C ILE A 817 14.97 19.46 15.44
N LEU A 818 15.41 19.24 16.68
CA LEU A 818 14.81 18.31 17.62
C LEU A 818 13.56 18.96 18.23
N VAL A 819 12.40 18.41 17.90
CA VAL A 819 11.11 18.88 18.39
C VAL A 819 10.65 17.97 19.54
N PRO A 820 10.20 18.52 20.69
CA PRO A 820 9.60 17.74 21.77
C PRO A 820 8.48 16.83 21.26
N PRO A 821 8.37 15.58 21.75
CA PRO A 821 7.42 14.63 21.21
C PRO A 821 5.97 15.03 21.54
N PRO A 822 4.98 14.72 20.69
CA PRO A 822 3.58 14.84 21.01
C PRO A 822 3.12 13.70 21.94
N TYR A 823 1.84 13.68 22.32
CA TYR A 823 1.24 12.58 23.09
C TYR A 823 1.38 11.24 22.36
N ILE A 824 1.51 10.13 23.11
CA ILE A 824 1.64 8.77 22.57
C ILE A 824 0.55 8.42 21.55
N GLY A 825 -0.71 8.79 21.81
CA GLY A 825 -1.80 8.53 20.85
C GLY A 825 -1.59 9.24 19.52
N LYS A 826 -1.02 10.46 19.55
CA LYS A 826 -0.66 11.18 18.33
C LYS A 826 0.53 10.51 17.62
N GLU A 827 1.55 10.08 18.34
CA GLU A 827 2.66 9.30 17.78
C GLU A 827 2.15 8.05 17.04
N ILE A 828 1.33 7.22 17.68
CA ILE A 828 0.78 6.00 17.06
C ILE A 828 -0.04 6.34 15.80
N SER A 829 -0.88 7.38 15.84
CA SER A 829 -1.71 7.79 14.70
C SER A 829 -0.92 8.41 13.54
N LEU A 830 0.31 8.88 13.75
CA LEU A 830 1.19 9.37 12.69
C LEU A 830 1.80 8.24 11.85
N PHE A 831 1.75 6.99 12.33
CA PHE A 831 2.30 5.81 11.63
C PHE A 831 1.25 4.72 11.38
N PRO A 832 0.16 5.01 10.64
CA PRO A 832 -0.90 4.03 10.37
C PRO A 832 -0.40 2.81 9.59
N SER A 833 0.65 2.94 8.77
CA SER A 833 1.27 1.80 8.07
C SER A 833 1.83 0.75 9.03
N GLN A 834 2.14 1.13 10.27
CA GLN A 834 2.64 0.26 11.32
C GLN A 834 1.56 -0.14 12.32
N PHE A 835 0.59 0.73 12.60
CA PHE A 835 -0.35 0.56 13.73
C PHE A 835 -1.84 0.56 13.36
N SER A 836 -2.21 0.49 12.08
CA SER A 836 -3.63 0.50 11.67
C SER A 836 -4.49 -0.56 12.38
N THR A 837 -3.99 -1.79 12.59
CA THR A 837 -4.74 -2.83 13.32
C THR A 837 -4.93 -2.48 14.80
N LEU A 838 -3.94 -1.84 15.43
CA LEU A 838 -4.07 -1.34 16.81
C LEU A 838 -5.05 -0.17 16.90
N LEU A 839 -5.01 0.76 15.93
CA LEU A 839 -5.95 1.88 15.85
C LEU A 839 -7.39 1.39 15.64
N LEU A 840 -7.59 0.37 14.80
CA LEU A 840 -8.88 -0.30 14.66
C LEU A 840 -9.33 -0.95 15.97
N ALA A 841 -8.42 -1.59 16.71
CA ALA A 841 -8.76 -2.18 18.00
C ALA A 841 -9.23 -1.12 19.00
N TYR A 842 -8.57 0.05 19.02
CA TYR A 842 -8.99 1.17 19.85
C TYR A 842 -10.39 1.68 19.49
N ASP A 843 -10.68 1.85 18.21
CA ASP A 843 -12.01 2.25 17.74
C ASP A 843 -13.07 1.21 18.12
N LYS A 844 -12.78 -0.07 17.87
CA LYS A 844 -13.70 -1.20 18.07
C LYS A 844 -14.23 -1.38 19.47
N THR A 845 -13.46 -0.94 20.45
CA THR A 845 -13.78 -1.11 21.87
C THR A 845 -14.02 0.23 22.55
N ASP A 846 -14.14 1.33 21.79
CA ASP A 846 -14.19 2.71 22.30
C ASP A 846 -13.07 3.00 23.30
N PHE A 847 -11.88 2.45 23.02
CA PHE A 847 -10.77 2.44 23.97
C PHE A 847 -10.17 3.82 24.20
N VAL A 848 -10.21 4.69 23.19
CA VAL A 848 -9.71 6.07 23.31
C VAL A 848 -10.52 6.85 24.35
N LYS A 849 -11.85 6.65 24.38
CA LYS A 849 -12.71 7.26 25.40
C LYS A 849 -12.32 6.76 26.80
N TYR A 850 -12.16 5.45 26.94
CA TYR A 850 -11.72 4.85 28.20
C TYR A 850 -10.37 5.39 28.67
N ILE A 851 -9.36 5.45 27.81
CA ILE A 851 -8.00 5.86 28.21
C ILE A 851 -7.90 7.35 28.53
N HIS A 852 -8.73 8.20 27.92
CA HIS A 852 -8.80 9.64 28.22
C HIS A 852 -9.23 9.91 29.66
N ASP A 853 -10.09 9.05 30.23
CA ASP A 853 -10.62 9.20 31.59
C ASP A 853 -9.67 8.63 32.66
N VAL A 854 -8.56 8.00 32.27
CA VAL A 854 -7.59 7.43 33.21
C VAL A 854 -6.47 8.44 33.49
N PRO A 855 -6.40 9.04 34.69
CA PRO A 855 -5.31 9.95 35.04
C PRO A 855 -4.00 9.18 35.13
N MET A 856 -2.99 9.61 34.39
CA MET A 856 -1.66 9.01 34.37
C MET A 856 -0.56 10.06 34.46
N VAL A 857 0.44 9.78 35.30
CA VAL A 857 1.71 10.51 35.37
C VAL A 857 2.80 9.56 34.85
N GLY A 858 3.03 9.63 33.55
CA GLY A 858 3.86 8.70 32.79
C GLY A 858 3.12 7.42 32.40
N SER A 859 3.56 6.79 31.32
CA SER A 859 2.99 5.54 30.84
C SER A 859 3.98 4.76 29.97
N THR A 860 3.81 3.44 29.92
CA THR A 860 4.46 2.57 28.93
C THR A 860 3.37 1.90 28.12
N VAL A 861 3.39 2.12 26.80
CA VAL A 861 2.45 1.50 25.88
C VAL A 861 3.19 0.46 25.04
N PHE A 862 2.81 -0.81 25.20
CA PHE A 862 3.29 -1.91 24.38
C PHE A 862 2.47 -1.98 23.08
N ALA A 863 2.69 -1.02 22.17
CA ALA A 863 1.91 -0.86 20.93
C ALA A 863 2.33 -1.89 19.86
N PRO A 864 1.56 -2.97 19.61
CA PRO A 864 1.98 -3.98 18.65
C PRO A 864 1.76 -3.51 17.22
N SER A 865 2.70 -3.83 16.33
CA SER A 865 2.58 -3.49 14.91
C SER A 865 1.56 -4.38 14.19
N ASN A 866 1.16 -3.97 12.98
CA ASN A 866 0.32 -4.76 12.07
C ASN A 866 0.88 -6.18 11.86
N GLN A 867 2.21 -6.35 11.86
CA GLN A 867 2.85 -7.66 11.76
C GLN A 867 2.69 -8.49 13.06
N ALA A 868 2.75 -7.85 14.23
CA ALA A 868 2.51 -8.53 15.51
C ALA A 868 1.06 -9.04 15.58
N TRP A 869 0.09 -8.24 15.11
CA TRP A 869 -1.30 -8.68 14.96
C TRP A 869 -1.43 -9.82 13.96
N ALA A 870 -0.75 -9.75 12.81
CA ALA A 870 -0.78 -10.85 11.82
C ALA A 870 -0.25 -12.18 12.41
N ARG A 871 0.78 -12.12 13.26
CA ARG A 871 1.34 -13.29 13.95
C ARG A 871 0.41 -13.91 15.00
N LEU A 872 -0.58 -13.17 15.50
CA LEU A 872 -1.62 -13.72 16.37
C LEU A 872 -2.43 -14.82 15.66
N GLY A 873 -2.48 -14.79 14.32
CA GLY A 873 -3.20 -15.76 13.51
C GLY A 873 -4.58 -15.26 13.08
N ALA A 874 -5.01 -15.69 11.89
CA ALA A 874 -6.22 -15.17 11.26
C ALA A 874 -7.48 -15.50 12.08
N ARG A 875 -7.53 -16.67 12.72
CA ARG A 875 -8.68 -17.10 13.53
C ARG A 875 -8.86 -16.30 14.81
N ALA A 876 -7.77 -16.07 15.55
CA ALA A 876 -7.77 -15.26 16.76
C ALA A 876 -8.17 -13.81 16.47
N ASN A 877 -7.61 -13.20 15.41
CA ASN A 877 -8.01 -11.87 14.97
C ASN A 877 -9.50 -11.84 14.55
N ALA A 878 -9.97 -12.83 13.80
CA ALA A 878 -11.38 -12.89 13.41
C ALA A 878 -12.31 -12.96 14.63
N PHE A 879 -11.96 -13.72 15.67
CA PHE A 879 -12.71 -13.76 16.93
C PHE A 879 -12.74 -12.38 17.61
N LEU A 880 -11.56 -11.78 17.86
CA LEU A 880 -11.41 -10.53 18.60
C LEU A 880 -12.14 -9.34 17.96
N PHE A 881 -12.08 -9.20 16.63
CA PHE A 881 -12.59 -8.01 15.95
C PHE A 881 -14.03 -8.15 15.45
N ASN A 882 -14.54 -9.37 15.28
CA ASN A 882 -15.80 -9.61 14.55
C ASN A 882 -16.92 -10.26 15.38
N THR A 883 -16.73 -10.49 16.69
CA THR A 883 -17.78 -11.01 17.57
C THR A 883 -17.97 -10.09 18.77
N ASP A 884 -19.21 -9.91 19.26
CA ASP A 884 -19.45 -9.05 20.42
C ASP A 884 -18.78 -9.59 21.67
N THR A 885 -18.75 -10.92 21.83
CA THR A 885 -17.93 -11.60 22.84
C THR A 885 -16.46 -11.24 22.65
N GLY A 886 -15.89 -11.44 21.46
CA GLY A 886 -14.48 -11.18 21.18
C GLY A 886 -14.05 -9.73 21.38
N LYS A 887 -14.93 -8.74 21.17
CA LYS A 887 -14.64 -7.33 21.51
C LYS A 887 -14.35 -7.14 23.00
N LYS A 888 -15.01 -7.90 23.89
CA LYS A 888 -14.72 -7.85 25.33
C LYS A 888 -13.30 -8.36 25.63
N TYR A 889 -12.89 -9.44 24.96
CA TYR A 889 -11.52 -9.98 25.03
C TYR A 889 -10.50 -9.02 24.40
N LEU A 890 -10.86 -8.36 23.30
CA LEU A 890 -10.01 -7.35 22.66
C LEU A 890 -9.77 -6.18 23.62
N ARG A 891 -10.82 -5.68 24.29
CA ARG A 891 -10.69 -4.62 25.30
C ARG A 891 -9.79 -5.04 26.46
N ALA A 892 -9.91 -6.27 26.95
CA ALA A 892 -9.02 -6.83 27.98
C ALA A 892 -7.56 -6.87 27.50
N LEU A 893 -7.33 -7.32 26.26
CA LEU A 893 -6.00 -7.37 25.65
C LEU A 893 -5.36 -5.98 25.51
N LEU A 894 -6.15 -4.97 25.13
CA LEU A 894 -5.71 -3.58 25.05
C LEU A 894 -5.35 -3.01 26.43
N LYS A 895 -6.15 -3.29 27.48
CA LYS A 895 -5.83 -2.92 28.87
C LYS A 895 -4.49 -3.54 29.30
N TYR A 896 -4.18 -4.77 28.89
CA TYR A 896 -2.91 -5.44 29.23
C TYR A 896 -1.67 -4.80 28.58
N GLN A 897 -1.85 -4.08 27.47
CA GLN A 897 -0.76 -3.44 26.73
C GLN A 897 -0.35 -2.09 27.31
N ILE A 898 -1.07 -1.56 28.30
CA ILE A 898 -0.79 -0.24 28.87
C ILE A 898 -0.43 -0.37 30.35
N VAL A 899 0.76 0.13 30.69
CA VAL A 899 1.26 0.28 32.06
C VAL A 899 1.08 1.73 32.48
N PRO A 900 0.10 2.05 33.34
CA PRO A 900 -0.09 3.40 33.84
C PRO A 900 0.98 3.76 34.89
N ASN A 901 1.32 5.05 34.98
CA ASN A 901 2.19 5.64 36.00
C ASN A 901 3.62 5.08 36.06
N VAL A 902 4.06 4.38 35.00
CA VAL A 902 5.44 3.90 34.87
C VAL A 902 5.89 4.11 33.43
N THR A 903 7.02 4.80 33.24
CA THR A 903 7.65 4.98 31.94
C THR A 903 8.95 4.17 31.89
N LEU A 904 8.94 3.07 31.14
CA LEU A 904 10.07 2.16 30.97
C LEU A 904 10.85 2.51 29.70
N TYR A 905 11.98 3.17 29.86
CA TYR A 905 13.01 3.25 28.83
C TYR A 905 13.94 2.04 28.94
N SER A 906 14.67 1.74 27.87
CA SER A 906 15.67 0.67 27.87
C SER A 906 16.78 0.85 28.91
N ASP A 907 17.08 2.09 29.32
CA ASP A 907 18.17 2.42 30.24
C ASP A 907 17.71 3.03 31.58
N GLU A 908 16.42 3.34 31.75
CA GLU A 908 15.88 3.94 32.96
C GLU A 908 14.36 3.74 33.13
N VAL A 909 13.89 3.64 34.37
CA VAL A 909 12.46 3.58 34.71
C VAL A 909 12.05 4.81 35.51
N TYR A 910 11.03 5.52 35.06
CA TYR A 910 10.34 6.57 35.83
C TYR A 910 9.07 6.00 36.45
N TYR A 911 8.93 6.16 37.77
CA TYR A 911 7.69 5.89 38.49
C TYR A 911 6.97 7.21 38.75
N GLY A 912 5.64 7.22 38.66
CA GLY A 912 4.81 8.42 38.81
C GLY A 912 4.83 9.06 40.21
N ASP A 913 5.40 8.38 41.23
CA ASP A 913 5.69 8.98 42.54
C ASP A 913 6.97 9.82 42.47
N GLU A 914 6.88 11.10 42.85
CA GLU A 914 7.81 12.20 42.54
C GLU A 914 9.30 11.91 42.90
N LYS A 915 9.59 10.92 43.74
CA LYS A 915 10.93 10.66 44.28
C LYS A 915 11.65 9.39 43.78
N MET A 916 11.04 8.56 42.95
CA MET A 916 11.67 7.28 42.56
C MET A 916 11.91 7.14 41.05
N SER A 917 13.18 7.10 40.63
CA SER A 917 13.60 6.51 39.36
C SER A 917 14.58 5.37 39.63
N LYS A 918 14.58 4.37 38.75
CA LYS A 918 15.52 3.25 38.80
C LYS A 918 16.33 3.23 37.52
N LYS A 919 17.64 3.46 37.63
CA LYS A 919 18.56 3.35 36.50
C LYS A 919 18.78 1.87 36.17
N LEU A 920 18.71 1.50 34.89
CA LEU A 920 18.85 0.12 34.40
C LEU A 920 20.24 -0.16 33.78
N THR A 921 21.25 0.68 34.07
CA THR A 921 22.58 0.56 33.46
C THR A 921 23.59 -0.07 34.43
N GLY A 922 24.23 -1.18 34.00
CA GLY A 922 25.37 -1.85 34.65
C GLY A 922 25.90 -2.96 33.73
N HIS A 923 27.22 -3.13 33.61
CA HIS A 923 27.82 -4.11 32.68
C HIS A 923 27.48 -5.54 33.10
N GLY A 924 26.61 -6.21 32.33
CA GLY A 924 26.24 -7.62 32.55
C GLY A 924 25.07 -7.86 33.49
N ASP A 925 24.32 -6.81 33.86
CA ASP A 925 23.16 -6.92 34.73
C ASP A 925 21.88 -7.23 33.94
N ASN A 926 21.12 -8.21 34.43
CA ASN A 926 19.76 -8.51 33.98
C ASN A 926 18.78 -7.94 35.00
N PHE A 927 17.82 -7.13 34.56
CA PHE A 927 16.78 -6.58 35.42
C PHE A 927 15.45 -7.24 35.11
N HIS A 928 14.78 -7.75 36.14
CA HIS A 928 13.40 -8.21 36.05
C HIS A 928 12.50 -7.19 36.75
N LEU A 929 11.42 -6.80 36.08
CA LEU A 929 10.42 -5.84 36.57
C LEU A 929 9.03 -6.45 36.41
N GLU A 930 8.21 -6.33 37.44
CA GLU A 930 6.78 -6.64 37.36
C GLU A 930 6.01 -5.32 37.26
N LEU A 931 5.45 -5.05 36.07
CA LEU A 931 4.81 -3.76 35.78
C LEU A 931 3.28 -3.91 35.78
N PRO A 932 2.54 -3.18 36.64
CA PRO A 932 1.09 -3.28 36.69
C PRO A 932 0.46 -2.70 35.42
N THR A 933 -0.46 -3.42 34.78
CA THR A 933 -1.18 -2.95 33.59
C THR A 933 -2.59 -2.47 33.94
N LEU A 934 -3.30 -1.84 33.00
CA LEU A 934 -4.72 -1.50 33.17
C LEU A 934 -5.64 -2.73 33.28
N LEU A 935 -5.15 -3.93 32.98
CA LEU A 935 -5.92 -5.19 33.16
C LEU A 935 -5.88 -5.69 34.61
N GLU A 936 -5.28 -4.93 35.54
CA GLU A 936 -5.01 -5.38 36.92
C GLU A 936 -4.15 -6.66 36.98
N ARG A 937 -3.41 -6.93 35.90
CA ARG A 937 -2.47 -8.03 35.78
C ARG A 937 -1.10 -7.48 35.41
N SER A 938 -0.07 -7.83 36.15
CA SER A 938 1.28 -7.39 35.81
C SER A 938 1.80 -8.05 34.53
N VAL A 939 2.62 -7.31 33.80
CA VAL A 939 3.48 -7.84 32.75
C VAL A 939 4.89 -7.96 33.31
N GLY A 940 5.46 -9.16 33.21
CA GLY A 940 6.85 -9.40 33.57
C GLY A 940 7.74 -8.85 32.46
N VAL A 941 8.72 -8.03 32.82
CA VAL A 941 9.63 -7.38 31.86
C VAL A 941 11.06 -7.67 32.25
N ASP A 942 11.75 -8.40 31.38
CA ASP A 942 13.17 -8.67 31.47
C ASP A 942 13.95 -7.72 30.58
N VAL A 943 14.82 -6.92 31.19
CA VAL A 943 15.76 -6.04 30.50
C VAL A 943 17.14 -6.68 30.62
N HIS A 944 17.61 -7.24 29.52
CA HIS A 944 18.94 -7.83 29.41
C HIS A 944 19.90 -6.83 28.80
N THR A 945 20.99 -6.54 29.50
CA THR A 945 22.05 -5.67 29.01
C THR A 945 23.34 -6.49 28.84
N PHE A 946 23.75 -6.71 27.59
CA PHE A 946 25.02 -7.38 27.28
C PHE A 946 25.94 -6.44 26.51
N LYS A 947 27.08 -6.08 27.14
CA LYS A 947 27.98 -5.01 26.67
C LYS A 947 27.18 -3.73 26.38
N SER A 948 26.99 -3.41 25.09
CA SER A 948 26.32 -2.22 24.57
C SER A 948 24.93 -2.49 23.96
N TRP A 949 24.43 -3.72 24.08
CA TRP A 949 23.14 -4.13 23.51
C TRP A 949 22.12 -4.33 24.62
N THR A 950 21.00 -3.60 24.55
CA THR A 950 19.85 -3.78 25.44
C THR A 950 18.71 -4.47 24.72
N THR A 951 18.17 -5.53 25.33
CA THR A 951 16.96 -6.21 24.85
C THR A 951 15.91 -6.27 25.95
N ILE A 952 14.68 -5.91 25.60
CA ILE A 952 13.51 -6.00 26.47
C ILE A 952 12.66 -7.20 26.03
N VAL A 953 12.33 -8.08 26.97
CA VAL A 953 11.50 -9.27 26.76
C VAL A 953 10.32 -9.24 27.73
N LEU A 954 9.10 -9.40 27.21
CA LEU A 954 7.87 -9.44 27.97
C LEU A 954 7.47 -10.90 28.24
N ASN A 955 7.11 -11.20 29.49
CA ASN A 955 6.69 -12.51 29.99
C ASN A 955 7.65 -13.65 29.60
N GLY A 956 8.94 -13.36 29.44
CA GLY A 956 9.96 -14.31 28.99
C GLY A 956 9.82 -14.81 27.54
N GLN A 957 8.86 -14.29 26.76
CA GLN A 957 8.53 -14.82 25.42
C GLN A 957 8.54 -13.75 24.33
N THR A 958 7.99 -12.56 24.59
CA THR A 958 7.76 -11.53 23.56
C THR A 958 8.86 -10.47 23.60
N SER A 959 9.78 -10.49 22.64
CA SER A 959 10.82 -9.46 22.53
C SER A 959 10.29 -8.15 21.93
N ILE A 960 10.83 -7.01 22.38
CA ILE A 960 10.58 -5.69 21.77
C ILE A 960 11.42 -5.52 20.50
N GLY A 961 10.77 -5.25 19.37
CA GLY A 961 11.40 -5.07 18.06
C GLY A 961 11.86 -3.63 17.80
N PHE A 962 11.11 -2.65 18.31
CA PHE A 962 11.50 -1.24 18.29
C PHE A 962 11.33 -0.64 19.69
N GLN A 963 12.45 -0.16 20.24
CA GLN A 963 12.50 0.36 21.61
C GLN A 963 12.49 1.89 21.65
N ASP A 964 11.94 2.42 22.75
CA ASP A 964 12.03 3.81 23.19
C ASP A 964 11.47 4.85 22.21
N ALA A 965 10.30 4.60 21.61
CA ALA A 965 9.57 5.68 20.93
C ALA A 965 9.02 6.66 21.99
N VAL A 966 9.70 7.80 22.14
CA VAL A 966 9.42 8.79 23.18
C VAL A 966 8.13 9.56 22.90
N GLY A 967 7.29 9.73 23.92
CA GLY A 967 6.05 10.50 23.88
C GLY A 967 6.01 11.55 25.00
N LYS A 968 5.16 12.56 24.85
CA LYS A 968 4.99 13.61 25.87
C LYS A 968 4.59 13.06 27.23
N ASN A 969 3.74 12.03 27.22
CA ASN A 969 3.14 11.41 28.40
C ASN A 969 3.66 9.99 28.67
N GLY A 970 4.81 9.60 28.09
CA GLY A 970 5.42 8.29 28.35
C GLY A 970 6.29 7.76 27.21
N VAL A 971 6.28 6.45 27.01
CA VAL A 971 7.10 5.76 26.01
C VAL A 971 6.33 4.62 25.35
N ILE A 972 6.59 4.42 24.05
CA ILE A 972 6.09 3.30 23.26
C ILE A 972 7.21 2.28 23.11
N GLN A 973 6.91 1.03 23.45
CA GLN A 973 7.74 -0.14 23.18
C GLN A 973 6.97 -1.02 22.17
N VAL A 974 7.54 -1.31 21.00
CA VAL A 974 6.83 -2.06 19.94
C VAL A 974 7.18 -3.55 20.03
N PRO A 975 6.29 -4.41 20.56
CA PRO A 975 6.55 -5.83 20.66
C PRO A 975 6.48 -6.53 19.30
N ARG A 976 7.24 -7.62 19.14
CA ARG A 976 7.26 -8.44 17.91
C ARG A 976 6.04 -9.38 17.77
N SER A 977 5.28 -9.56 18.83
CA SER A 977 4.07 -10.38 18.95
C SER A 977 3.14 -9.71 19.94
N ILE A 978 1.83 -10.00 19.87
CA ILE A 978 0.89 -9.41 20.83
C ILE A 978 1.23 -9.88 22.25
N PRO A 979 1.45 -8.97 23.22
CA PRO A 979 1.62 -9.37 24.61
C PRO A 979 0.31 -9.95 25.16
N ILE A 980 0.35 -11.18 25.65
CA ILE A 980 -0.81 -11.88 26.25
C ILE A 980 -0.43 -12.32 27.68
N PRO A 981 -1.32 -12.21 28.69
CA PRO A 981 -1.06 -12.68 30.04
C PRO A 981 -0.71 -14.17 30.09
N PRO A 982 0.32 -14.64 30.81
CA PRO A 982 0.70 -16.07 30.85
C PRO A 982 -0.38 -16.96 31.51
N HIS A 983 -0.36 -18.28 31.25
CA HIS A 983 -1.29 -19.24 31.87
C HIS A 983 -1.22 -19.20 33.41
N ARG A 984 -2.37 -19.39 34.08
CA ARG A 984 -2.45 -19.47 35.55
C ARG A 984 -1.94 -20.79 36.13
N LYS A 985 -1.93 -21.87 35.33
CA LYS A 985 -1.43 -23.20 35.69
C LYS A 985 -0.29 -23.50 34.72
N GLY A 986 0.86 -23.98 35.20
CA GLY A 986 2.10 -24.14 34.43
C GLY A 986 2.06 -25.18 33.30
N GLU A 987 1.09 -25.09 32.41
CA GLU A 987 0.93 -25.89 31.20
C GLU A 987 1.66 -25.21 30.03
N HIS A 988 2.22 -26.04 29.15
CA HIS A 988 2.92 -25.59 27.95
C HIS A 988 1.93 -25.43 26.79
N PRO A 989 2.12 -24.42 25.92
CA PRO A 989 1.18 -24.08 24.86
C PRO A 989 1.03 -25.22 23.84
N SER A 990 -0.19 -25.40 23.32
CA SER A 990 -0.41 -26.20 22.11
C SER A 990 -0.18 -25.31 20.89
N GLU A 991 1.09 -25.02 20.58
CA GLU A 991 1.44 -24.29 19.36
C GLU A 991 1.17 -25.19 18.15
N VAL A 992 0.25 -24.78 17.28
CA VAL A 992 0.16 -25.29 15.92
C VAL A 992 0.73 -24.21 15.00
N ASP A 993 1.93 -24.43 14.46
CA ASP A 993 2.57 -23.55 13.46
C ASP A 993 2.82 -22.07 13.89
N GLY A 994 2.87 -21.78 15.19
CA GLY A 994 3.20 -20.44 15.71
C GLY A 994 2.06 -19.42 15.75
N GLU A 995 0.81 -19.86 15.57
CA GLU A 995 -0.42 -19.06 15.79
C GLU A 995 -1.14 -19.50 17.07
N ILE A 996 -1.81 -18.58 17.78
CA ILE A 996 -2.60 -18.92 18.98
C ILE A 996 -4.01 -19.39 18.58
N SER A 997 -4.53 -20.42 19.24
CA SER A 997 -5.93 -20.85 19.06
C SER A 997 -6.90 -19.87 19.72
N VAL A 998 -8.16 -19.83 19.26
CA VAL A 998 -9.18 -18.98 19.89
C VAL A 998 -9.45 -19.45 21.32
N GLU A 999 -9.43 -20.76 21.53
CA GLU A 999 -9.66 -21.41 22.81
C GLU A 999 -8.57 -21.03 23.83
N GLU A 1000 -7.30 -21.09 23.43
CA GLU A 1000 -6.18 -20.67 24.30
C GLU A 1000 -6.24 -19.16 24.62
N LEU A 1001 -6.54 -18.33 23.62
CA LEU A 1001 -6.69 -16.89 23.82
C LEU A 1001 -7.81 -16.57 24.83
N VAL A 1002 -8.97 -17.24 24.69
CA VAL A 1002 -10.09 -17.12 25.62
C VAL A 1002 -9.71 -17.60 27.01
N GLU A 1003 -9.10 -18.78 27.14
CA GLU A 1003 -8.68 -19.33 28.43
C GLU A 1003 -7.78 -18.36 29.22
N ARG A 1004 -6.86 -17.67 28.54
CA ARG A 1004 -5.91 -16.75 29.16
C ARG A 1004 -6.53 -15.41 29.58
N LEU A 1005 -7.68 -15.04 29.02
CA LEU A 1005 -8.30 -13.72 29.19
C LEU A 1005 -9.67 -13.75 29.86
N GLN A 1006 -10.37 -14.89 29.89
CA GLN A 1006 -11.76 -15.01 30.36
C GLN A 1006 -11.97 -14.46 31.77
N ASP A 1007 -11.00 -14.65 32.67
CA ASP A 1007 -11.07 -14.20 34.06
C ASP A 1007 -10.93 -12.66 34.20
N TYR A 1008 -10.66 -11.94 33.10
CA TYR A 1008 -10.50 -10.49 33.03
C TYR A 1008 -11.55 -9.82 32.14
N VAL A 1009 -12.49 -10.60 31.61
CA VAL A 1009 -13.62 -10.12 30.85
C VAL A 1009 -14.80 -9.97 31.81
N GLU A 1010 -15.31 -8.74 31.94
CA GLU A 1010 -16.45 -8.45 32.81
C GLU A 1010 -17.73 -9.14 32.27
N ASP A 1011 -18.39 -9.95 33.10
CA ASP A 1011 -19.72 -10.49 32.84
C ASP A 1011 -20.76 -9.39 33.14
N GLU A 1012 -21.48 -8.92 32.13
CA GLU A 1012 -22.57 -7.95 32.34
C GLU A 1012 -23.83 -8.66 32.84
N GLU A 1013 -24.02 -8.66 34.15
CA GLU A 1013 -25.32 -8.33 34.77
C GLU A 1013 -25.15 -6.99 35.52
N ASP A 1014 -24.95 -5.86 34.82
CA ASP A 1014 -25.31 -4.53 35.35
C ASP A 1014 -25.21 -3.44 34.26
N ASP A 1015 -26.21 -3.37 33.37
CA ASP A 1015 -26.52 -2.12 32.66
C ASP A 1015 -27.18 -1.16 33.66
N GLY A 1016 -26.38 -0.62 34.57
CA GLY A 1016 -26.77 0.43 35.49
C GLY A 1016 -26.76 1.80 34.80
N GLU A 1017 -27.95 2.39 34.66
CA GLU A 1017 -28.18 3.78 34.28
C GLU A 1017 -27.12 4.74 34.85
N TYR A 1018 -26.25 5.31 34.01
CA TYR A 1018 -25.58 6.55 34.37
C TYR A 1018 -26.56 7.70 34.16
N GLN A 1019 -27.28 8.02 35.24
CA GLN A 1019 -27.98 9.29 35.41
C GLN A 1019 -26.98 10.44 35.35
N ASP A 1020 -27.32 11.45 34.54
CA ASP A 1020 -26.84 12.83 34.67
C ASP A 1020 -26.78 13.24 36.15
N ASN A 1021 -25.62 13.70 36.62
CA ASN A 1021 -25.52 14.74 37.67
C ASN A 1021 -24.08 15.30 37.77
N GLU A 1022 -23.99 16.60 37.46
CA GLU A 1022 -23.10 17.64 38.02
C GLU A 1022 -21.59 17.36 38.22
N LEU A 1023 -20.75 17.90 37.30
CA LEU A 1023 -19.85 19.05 37.52
C LEU A 1023 -19.05 19.44 36.27
#